data_AF-A0A6H9SUE9-F1
#
_entry.id   AF-A0A6H9SUE9-F1
#
_cell.length_a   1.000
_cell.length_b   1.000
_cell.length_c   1.000
_cell.angle_alpha   90.00
_cell.angle_beta   90.00
_cell.angle_gamma   90.00
#
_symmetry.space_group_name_H-M   'P 1'
#
loop_
_entity.id
_entity.type
_entity.pdbx_description
1 polymer ?
#
loop_
_entity_poly.entity_id
_entity_poly.type
_entity_poly.pdbx_seq_one_letter_code
_entity_poly.pdbx_strand_id
1 'polypeptide(L)'
;MNHSFRSIWSEAAGCWVAVAETTRARGKRSSRESRASRQAGRPALRAAVLGATLGTALAALPAGFAYASACGDGSSVASGGSCTPGSFTPTVNDNLAGATRVASGDTVGVTGAWTSQNEGDAGYTRVPFGTTTVVSGNPDQPLVSLGGKTQSVSTPDSITGTHTSVATYSSSAFTASTAGATNVPVYRDVNGDQYVNTRIGTVDRSGGTLNVSIGNPANAPAAAGNAITLAAKQTDLAFADGTGSTPSVVNWNGRNQVWFTTGDYLASGGPVGNLQLDVPNYAGTFTAFDGSTWTVSDAASLAAYNDFLVRSVQSGALGSQAAYDSAFSQAVTFAQQNFQYANNVSAGDKNTLPIDHLSAMHGTGANATLHIGKDGQIDFRGTNTIESSSAVLAENGAHFVNDGRLSGDFTLVRLLTGASGVNNGVISSGYASADNVDTSSSAPPENFGFHAYTEGNGVYASGTGTTFTNNGVMNVGAWTLDGNRPDLQNYAAGVTSGASASNAGTINVGVNATTLDSQVIGGFAAGGSFTNEAGGTIYLGRAAQYGPGAAANDVALSAHAYGILLGASGTAANLGTIVIGSQTQNGAAMASIGSASGTLRNAGSIIVNGAAPGTPLANVGMLAADTAATVTNTGTITLNGVNGIGVMVVGTGSTATAATSTGTIDVAGGLDPASDTRNYGVWAEGPRAKATVDGALNLTGNGAIGVHARAGATIDVGANAVPRFMSGTNQTGFYAYGAGSKINVAAQHLSVDTDDSTLFRIASGAAYTGASAAGTLTTDVNGARARGVLATGAGTTLSTGDAVYHVNGADGIAVAVEGGAQGAIDAGATIDLNAAGAIAGVVDGQAHDLAGANTGTPVATTLTNDAPVTSSTTGVTGFVAQNLGTLENRNTVLLTGAGSTGVVVGALGTVNNASKIRVANGTGALVQGASATLTNAGTIEADDGVAGVHLTGAGASVALSGAGAVIANGSADGVLIDSTVSDGGIAASATSIAVGGAGKGIDNLGTNATIVLAGTQIGTTGNGADALSSTGAGARIAADAASVVRTAGDDARGFFVTGAASTLALDGTTVATTGAGAHAIVAGSGATALLSGAKLPTAGAAPDG
;
A
#
# COMPACT_ATOMS: atom_id res chain seq x y z
N MET A 1 31.91 19.38 -22.18
CA MET A 1 33.38 19.31 -22.35
C MET A 1 33.91 18.30 -21.35
N ASN A 2 34.14 17.06 -21.78
CA ASN A 2 34.64 15.96 -20.96
C ASN A 2 36.13 15.78 -21.25
N HIS A 3 36.97 15.84 -20.23
CA HIS A 3 38.37 15.41 -20.32
C HIS A 3 38.56 14.23 -19.36
N SER A 4 38.42 13.02 -19.89
CA SER A 4 38.68 11.77 -19.17
C SER A 4 40.19 11.58 -18.97
N PHE A 5 40.61 11.25 -17.76
CA PHE A 5 41.98 10.84 -17.41
C PHE A 5 41.96 9.52 -16.64
N ARG A 6 43.01 8.71 -16.79
CA ARG A 6 43.18 7.46 -16.05
C ARG A 6 44.32 7.62 -15.05
N SER A 7 44.08 7.26 -13.79
CA SER A 7 45.12 7.23 -12.75
C SER A 7 45.86 5.91 -12.82
N ILE A 8 47.19 5.96 -12.91
CA ILE A 8 48.07 4.79 -12.85
C ILE A 8 49.08 4.96 -11.72
N TRP A 9 49.36 3.87 -11.01
CA TRP A 9 50.33 3.84 -9.92
C TRP A 9 51.74 3.86 -10.49
N SER A 10 52.55 4.85 -10.09
CA SER A 10 53.96 4.94 -10.52
C SER A 10 54.88 4.47 -9.39
N GLU A 11 55.51 3.31 -9.58
CA GLU A 11 56.46 2.77 -8.60
C GLU A 11 57.71 3.67 -8.41
N ALA A 12 58.09 4.44 -9.43
CA ALA A 12 59.24 5.34 -9.34
C ALA A 12 58.95 6.61 -8.50
N ALA A 13 57.68 7.01 -8.38
CA ALA A 13 57.26 8.21 -7.65
C ALA A 13 56.50 7.91 -6.34
N GLY A 14 56.08 6.66 -6.11
CA GLY A 14 55.34 6.24 -4.93
C GLY A 14 53.93 6.83 -4.82
N CYS A 15 53.32 7.26 -5.93
CA CYS A 15 51.99 7.88 -5.95
C CYS A 15 51.22 7.61 -7.26
N TRP A 16 49.91 7.88 -7.23
CA TRP A 16 49.03 7.82 -8.40
C TRP A 16 49.19 9.06 -9.28
N VAL A 17 49.38 8.88 -10.58
CA VAL A 17 49.58 9.97 -11.56
C VAL A 17 48.52 9.89 -12.65
N ALA A 18 47.92 11.02 -13.01
CA ALA A 18 46.89 11.10 -14.06
C ALA A 18 47.53 11.19 -15.46
N VAL A 19 47.11 10.33 -16.39
CA VAL A 19 47.62 10.32 -17.77
C VAL A 19 46.46 10.39 -18.77
N ALA A 20 46.66 11.13 -19.88
CA ALA A 20 45.66 11.33 -20.93
C ALA A 20 45.55 10.13 -21.89
N GLU A 21 44.32 9.80 -22.31
CA GLU A 21 43.95 8.55 -22.99
C GLU A 21 44.42 8.36 -24.46
N THR A 22 45.28 9.22 -25.03
CA THR A 22 45.53 9.24 -26.49
C THR A 22 46.89 8.75 -26.99
N THR A 23 47.77 8.19 -26.16
CA THR A 23 49.05 7.62 -26.65
C THR A 23 48.92 6.17 -27.12
N ARG A 24 48.68 5.98 -28.42
CA ARG A 24 48.88 4.70 -29.14
C ARG A 24 50.32 4.56 -29.61
N ALA A 25 50.89 3.35 -29.51
CA ALA A 25 51.95 2.90 -30.42
C ALA A 25 51.75 1.41 -30.78
N ARG A 26 51.86 1.14 -32.09
CA ARG A 26 51.66 -0.12 -32.79
C ARG A 26 52.87 -1.05 -32.64
N GLY A 27 52.64 -2.37 -32.71
CA GLY A 27 53.71 -3.37 -32.73
C GLY A 27 54.32 -3.67 -34.10
N LYS A 28 55.41 -4.44 -34.11
CA LYS A 28 55.69 -5.57 -35.03
C LYS A 28 56.98 -6.32 -34.66
N ARG A 29 56.98 -7.61 -35.01
CA ARG A 29 58.04 -8.67 -34.96
C ARG A 29 59.40 -8.24 -35.55
N SER A 30 60.52 -8.72 -35.00
CA SER A 30 61.30 -9.89 -35.48
C SER A 30 62.73 -9.99 -34.89
N SER A 31 63.24 -11.22 -34.88
CA SER A 31 64.64 -11.69 -35.07
C SER A 31 65.76 -11.43 -34.03
N ARG A 32 66.25 -12.58 -33.54
CA ARG A 32 67.60 -13.04 -33.13
C ARG A 32 68.84 -12.13 -33.15
N GLU A 33 69.66 -12.42 -32.13
CA GLU A 33 71.14 -12.49 -32.05
C GLU A 33 71.98 -11.21 -32.24
N SER A 34 72.68 -10.79 -31.18
CA SER A 34 74.08 -11.17 -30.92
C SER A 34 74.82 -10.16 -30.00
N ARG A 35 75.64 -10.73 -29.12
CA ARG A 35 76.92 -10.26 -28.58
C ARG A 35 77.15 -8.79 -28.16
N ALA A 36 77.63 -8.72 -26.91
CA ALA A 36 78.88 -8.09 -26.49
C ALA A 36 78.85 -6.63 -26.00
N SER A 37 78.96 -6.55 -24.67
CA SER A 37 80.13 -6.00 -23.96
C SER A 37 80.03 -4.59 -23.38
N ARG A 38 80.67 -4.51 -22.19
CA ARG A 38 81.21 -3.35 -21.47
C ARG A 38 80.20 -2.45 -20.77
N GLN A 39 80.52 -1.81 -19.66
CA GLN A 39 81.46 -1.99 -18.53
C GLN A 39 81.12 -0.80 -17.60
N ALA A 40 81.69 -0.79 -16.40
CA ALA A 40 81.66 0.28 -15.39
C ALA A 40 80.36 0.32 -14.54
N GLY A 41 80.41 0.41 -13.21
CA GLY A 41 81.53 0.61 -12.31
C GLY A 41 81.02 0.52 -10.87
N ARG A 42 81.74 -0.27 -10.07
CA ARG A 42 81.79 -0.32 -8.59
C ARG A 42 82.03 1.07 -7.97
N PRO A 43 81.86 1.33 -6.65
CA PRO A 43 82.34 0.51 -5.51
C PRO A 43 81.32 0.33 -4.35
N ALA A 44 81.31 -0.76 -3.59
CA ALA A 44 82.28 -1.33 -2.64
C ALA A 44 82.17 -0.76 -1.21
N LEU A 45 81.81 -1.63 -0.26
CA LEU A 45 82.27 -1.60 1.12
C LEU A 45 82.60 -3.04 1.54
N ARG A 46 83.77 -3.19 2.17
CA ARG A 46 84.48 -4.42 2.55
C ARG A 46 84.29 -4.70 4.05
N ALA A 47 84.28 -5.99 4.42
CA ALA A 47 85.03 -6.57 5.55
C ALA A 47 84.97 -8.11 5.39
N ALA A 48 86.03 -8.80 4.92
CA ALA A 48 87.14 -9.40 5.68
C ALA A 48 86.65 -10.52 6.64
N VAL A 49 86.59 -11.80 6.22
CA VAL A 49 87.65 -12.84 6.13
C VAL A 49 88.21 -13.31 7.48
N LEU A 50 87.86 -14.54 7.86
CA LEU A 50 88.74 -15.54 8.47
C LEU A 50 88.38 -16.91 7.88
N GLY A 51 89.39 -17.67 7.45
CA GLY A 51 89.23 -18.94 6.78
C GLY A 51 89.92 -20.11 7.50
N ALA A 52 89.74 -21.29 6.88
CA ALA A 52 90.31 -22.63 7.12
C ALA A 52 89.27 -23.62 7.69
N THR A 53 89.08 -24.86 7.22
CA THR A 53 89.59 -25.65 6.09
C THR A 53 88.79 -26.97 6.05
N LEU A 54 88.55 -27.50 4.83
CA LEU A 54 88.30 -28.91 4.43
C LEU A 54 87.10 -29.73 4.99
N GLY A 55 86.35 -30.33 4.06
CA GLY A 55 85.88 -31.72 4.21
C GLY A 55 84.43 -32.02 3.81
N THR A 56 84.19 -32.22 2.51
CA THR A 56 83.16 -33.12 1.92
C THR A 56 81.81 -33.32 2.66
N ALA A 57 80.73 -32.76 2.12
CA ALA A 57 79.43 -33.42 2.14
C ALA A 57 78.60 -33.02 0.91
N LEU A 58 78.07 -34.05 0.29
CA LEU A 58 77.26 -34.11 -0.92
C LEU A 58 76.04 -33.17 -0.85
N ALA A 59 75.63 -32.68 -2.02
CA ALA A 59 74.37 -31.97 -2.21
C ALA A 59 73.19 -32.77 -1.65
N ALA A 60 72.54 -32.21 -0.63
CA ALA A 60 71.16 -32.51 -0.28
C ALA A 60 70.41 -31.17 -0.27
N LEU A 61 69.99 -30.74 -1.46
CA LEU A 61 68.77 -29.93 -1.57
C LEU A 61 67.67 -30.77 -0.92
N PRO A 62 66.93 -30.28 0.10
CA PRO A 62 65.73 -30.98 0.51
C PRO A 62 64.78 -30.93 -0.68
N ALA A 63 64.58 -32.08 -1.33
CA ALA A 63 63.40 -32.31 -2.15
C ALA A 63 62.20 -31.95 -1.28
N GLY A 64 61.35 -31.04 -1.76
CA GLY A 64 60.12 -30.68 -1.07
C GLY A 64 59.36 -31.95 -0.73
N PHE A 65 59.09 -32.18 0.55
CA PHE A 65 58.23 -33.27 0.98
C PHE A 65 56.86 -33.06 0.31
N ALA A 66 56.52 -33.91 -0.66
CA ALA A 66 55.15 -34.05 -1.09
C ALA A 66 54.39 -34.67 0.09
N TYR A 67 53.56 -33.88 0.76
CA TYR A 67 52.67 -34.41 1.80
C TYR A 67 51.62 -35.28 1.10
N ALA A 68 51.69 -36.60 1.31
CA ALA A 68 50.66 -37.52 0.86
C ALA A 68 49.36 -37.29 1.65
N SER A 69 48.22 -37.56 1.03
CA SER A 69 46.94 -37.57 1.73
C SER A 69 46.91 -38.62 2.84
N ALA A 70 46.27 -38.31 3.96
CA ALA A 70 46.24 -39.17 5.14
C ALA A 70 44.88 -39.14 5.85
N CYS A 71 44.50 -40.28 6.44
CA CYS A 71 43.35 -40.39 7.31
C CYS A 71 43.65 -39.84 8.72
N GLY A 72 42.60 -39.65 9.51
CA GLY A 72 42.69 -39.09 10.86
C GLY A 72 43.56 -39.87 11.86
N ASP A 73 43.81 -41.15 11.61
CA ASP A 73 44.74 -41.99 12.38
C ASP A 73 46.21 -41.86 11.95
N GLY A 74 46.48 -41.01 10.94
CA GLY A 74 47.80 -40.79 10.35
C GLY A 74 48.18 -41.79 9.25
N SER A 75 47.31 -42.76 8.92
CA SER A 75 47.56 -43.69 7.82
C SER A 75 47.47 -43.00 6.46
N SER A 76 48.35 -43.35 5.53
CA SER A 76 48.31 -42.82 4.16
C SER A 76 47.10 -43.35 3.41
N VAL A 77 46.41 -42.49 2.68
CA VAL A 77 45.29 -42.87 1.80
C VAL A 77 45.63 -42.54 0.36
N ALA A 78 45.41 -43.49 -0.55
CA ALA A 78 45.59 -43.27 -1.98
C ALA A 78 44.43 -42.44 -2.55
N SER A 79 44.68 -41.69 -3.61
CA SER A 79 43.63 -41.00 -4.36
C SER A 79 42.54 -42.00 -4.81
N GLY A 80 41.28 -41.63 -4.59
CA GLY A 80 40.08 -42.47 -4.74
C GLY A 80 39.73 -43.31 -3.50
N GLY A 81 40.57 -43.35 -2.48
CA GLY A 81 40.32 -44.07 -1.22
C GLY A 81 39.39 -43.33 -0.26
N SER A 82 38.98 -44.01 0.80
CA SER A 82 38.12 -43.46 1.86
C SER A 82 38.71 -43.66 3.25
N CYS A 83 38.50 -42.67 4.11
CA CYS A 83 38.76 -42.72 5.54
C CYS A 83 37.46 -42.90 6.31
N THR A 84 37.52 -43.61 7.43
CA THR A 84 36.40 -43.70 8.38
C THR A 84 36.56 -42.60 9.42
N PRO A 85 35.52 -41.80 9.73
CA PRO A 85 35.59 -40.89 10.87
C PRO A 85 35.85 -41.71 12.15
N GLY A 86 36.85 -41.31 12.94
CA GLY A 86 37.15 -41.95 14.22
C GLY A 86 36.04 -41.72 15.25
N SER A 87 36.21 -42.25 16.46
CA SER A 87 35.33 -41.89 17.58
C SER A 87 35.74 -40.53 18.12
N PHE A 88 34.94 -39.49 17.85
CA PHE A 88 35.26 -38.12 18.25
C PHE A 88 35.00 -37.89 19.74
N THR A 89 35.95 -37.23 20.43
CA THR A 89 35.78 -36.76 21.81
C THR A 89 36.36 -35.35 21.98
N PRO A 90 35.82 -34.54 22.90
CA PRO A 90 36.32 -33.19 23.18
C PRO A 90 37.76 -33.15 23.70
N THR A 91 38.28 -34.25 24.25
CA THR A 91 39.62 -34.30 24.85
C THR A 91 40.69 -34.81 23.89
N VAL A 92 40.29 -35.45 22.78
CA VAL A 92 41.20 -36.08 21.82
C VAL A 92 41.24 -35.34 20.50
N ASN A 93 40.11 -34.78 20.04
CA ASN A 93 39.96 -34.26 18.68
C ASN A 93 40.08 -32.75 18.54
N ASP A 94 40.80 -32.11 19.47
CA ASP A 94 41.11 -30.70 19.36
C ASP A 94 42.24 -30.41 18.36
N ASN A 95 42.32 -29.17 17.89
CA ASN A 95 43.44 -28.66 17.11
C ASN A 95 43.78 -29.55 15.91
N LEU A 96 42.74 -29.90 15.14
CA LEU A 96 42.80 -30.74 13.93
C LEU A 96 43.14 -32.22 14.18
N ALA A 97 43.25 -32.67 15.43
CA ALA A 97 43.54 -34.06 15.74
C ALA A 97 42.41 -34.99 15.27
N GLY A 98 42.77 -36.03 14.52
CA GLY A 98 41.80 -36.96 13.92
C GLY A 98 41.20 -36.49 12.60
N ALA A 99 41.62 -35.34 12.06
CA ALA A 99 41.13 -34.85 10.78
C ALA A 99 41.80 -35.56 9.59
N THR A 100 41.02 -35.88 8.56
CA THR A 100 41.54 -36.35 7.27
C THR A 100 42.22 -35.20 6.52
N ARG A 101 43.44 -35.41 6.01
CA ARG A 101 44.18 -34.40 5.25
C ARG A 101 44.27 -34.82 3.79
N VAL A 102 43.76 -33.96 2.90
CA VAL A 102 43.81 -34.14 1.44
C VAL A 102 44.80 -33.16 0.84
N ALA A 103 45.64 -33.64 -0.05
CA ALA A 103 46.74 -32.86 -0.64
C ALA A 103 47.08 -33.32 -2.05
N SER A 104 47.94 -32.55 -2.72
CA SER A 104 48.57 -32.89 -4.00
C SER A 104 47.60 -33.21 -5.14
N GLY A 105 46.37 -32.69 -5.07
CA GLY A 105 45.32 -32.94 -6.07
C GLY A 105 44.58 -34.28 -5.88
N ASP A 106 44.82 -35.01 -4.79
CA ASP A 106 44.16 -36.28 -4.53
C ASP A 106 42.65 -36.12 -4.27
N THR A 107 41.90 -37.18 -4.54
CA THR A 107 40.49 -37.31 -4.11
C THR A 107 40.39 -38.29 -2.96
N VAL A 108 39.76 -37.90 -1.85
CA VAL A 108 39.62 -38.76 -0.66
C VAL A 108 38.19 -38.68 -0.13
N GLY A 109 37.60 -39.82 0.20
CA GLY A 109 36.30 -39.91 0.86
C GLY A 109 36.41 -39.91 2.38
N VAL A 110 35.39 -39.41 3.07
CA VAL A 110 35.13 -39.69 4.50
C VAL A 110 33.75 -40.34 4.59
N THR A 111 33.72 -41.62 4.94
CA THR A 111 32.51 -42.45 4.91
C THR A 111 32.35 -43.26 6.18
N GLY A 112 31.11 -43.44 6.65
CA GLY A 112 30.80 -44.22 7.86
C GLY A 112 29.84 -43.45 8.78
N ALA A 113 29.31 -44.12 9.80
CA ALA A 113 28.44 -43.47 10.78
C ALA A 113 29.21 -42.43 11.61
N TRP A 114 28.58 -41.31 11.93
CA TRP A 114 29.09 -40.42 12.97
C TRP A 114 29.03 -41.15 14.32
N THR A 115 30.16 -41.26 14.99
CA THR A 115 30.23 -41.76 16.36
C THR A 115 31.05 -40.79 17.20
N SER A 116 30.41 -40.12 18.14
CA SER A 116 31.09 -39.39 19.22
C SER A 116 30.85 -40.10 20.55
N GLN A 117 31.82 -40.05 21.47
CA GLN A 117 31.61 -40.61 22.81
C GLN A 117 30.65 -39.74 23.64
N ASN A 118 30.63 -38.44 23.37
CA ASN A 118 29.68 -37.47 23.90
C ASN A 118 29.56 -36.26 22.94
N GLU A 119 28.55 -35.42 23.18
CA GLU A 119 28.35 -34.16 22.42
C GLU A 119 29.24 -33.02 22.94
N GLY A 120 29.97 -33.23 24.04
CA GLY A 120 30.63 -32.21 24.84
C GLY A 120 29.65 -31.40 25.71
N ASP A 121 30.20 -30.62 26.64
CA ASP A 121 29.47 -29.68 27.48
C ASP A 121 29.43 -28.30 26.80
N ALA A 122 28.22 -27.79 26.54
CA ALA A 122 27.98 -26.46 25.99
C ALA A 122 28.61 -25.31 26.82
N GLY A 123 28.99 -25.58 28.07
CA GLY A 123 29.62 -24.63 28.97
C GLY A 123 28.62 -23.71 29.66
N TYR A 124 27.33 -23.96 29.50
CA TYR A 124 26.27 -23.23 30.20
C TYR A 124 25.09 -24.14 30.54
N THR A 125 24.29 -23.72 31.53
CA THR A 125 22.93 -24.23 31.74
C THR A 125 21.97 -23.06 31.58
N ARG A 126 20.88 -23.27 30.83
CA ARG A 126 19.76 -22.31 30.82
C ARG A 126 18.94 -22.51 32.08
N VAL A 127 18.89 -21.49 32.91
CA VAL A 127 18.08 -21.46 34.13
C VAL A 127 17.35 -20.11 34.21
N PRO A 128 16.21 -20.03 34.92
CA PRO A 128 15.54 -18.75 35.15
C PRO A 128 16.47 -17.80 35.91
N PHE A 129 16.57 -16.54 35.47
CA PHE A 129 17.42 -15.50 36.07
C PHE A 129 17.29 -15.42 37.60
N GLY A 130 16.07 -15.55 38.13
CA GLY A 130 15.80 -15.46 39.57
C GLY A 130 16.37 -16.62 40.40
N THR A 131 16.82 -17.69 39.77
CA THR A 131 17.49 -18.83 40.42
C THR A 131 19.01 -18.72 40.41
N THR A 132 19.56 -17.70 39.75
CA THR A 132 21.00 -17.46 39.64
C THR A 132 21.52 -16.61 40.79
N THR A 133 22.85 -16.46 40.90
CA THR A 133 23.42 -15.40 41.74
C THR A 133 23.30 -14.06 41.03
N VAL A 134 22.30 -13.29 41.41
CA VAL A 134 22.03 -11.95 40.85
C VAL A 134 23.14 -10.98 41.27
N VAL A 135 23.77 -10.36 40.29
CA VAL A 135 24.79 -9.31 40.47
C VAL A 135 24.13 -7.93 40.47
N SER A 136 23.18 -7.69 39.55
CA SER A 136 22.38 -6.47 39.50
C SER A 136 21.03 -6.69 38.82
N GLY A 137 20.05 -5.83 39.13
CA GLY A 137 18.67 -5.95 38.67
C GLY A 137 17.75 -6.66 39.67
N ASN A 138 16.43 -6.49 39.51
CA ASN A 138 15.41 -7.08 40.38
C ASN A 138 14.75 -8.30 39.70
N PRO A 139 14.89 -9.53 40.21
CA PRO A 139 14.21 -10.70 39.66
C PRO A 139 12.69 -10.61 39.68
N ASP A 140 12.12 -9.87 40.62
CA ASP A 140 10.67 -9.66 40.71
C ASP A 140 10.19 -8.53 39.78
N GLN A 141 11.08 -7.93 38.98
CA GLN A 141 10.72 -6.89 38.02
C GLN A 141 9.65 -7.43 37.06
N PRO A 142 8.43 -6.84 37.04
CA PRO A 142 7.37 -7.29 36.15
C PRO A 142 7.75 -7.13 34.68
N LEU A 143 7.34 -8.09 33.86
CA LEU A 143 7.42 -8.07 32.41
C LEU A 143 6.05 -8.35 31.82
N VAL A 144 5.87 -7.96 30.55
CA VAL A 144 4.67 -8.29 29.78
C VAL A 144 5.06 -8.61 28.34
N SER A 145 4.51 -9.68 27.79
CA SER A 145 4.53 -9.98 26.36
C SER A 145 3.17 -9.62 25.77
N LEU A 146 3.14 -8.85 24.68
CA LEU A 146 1.90 -8.32 24.08
C LEU A 146 1.32 -9.20 22.96
N GLY A 147 2.07 -10.21 22.49
CA GLY A 147 1.76 -10.88 21.21
C GLY A 147 1.92 -9.94 20.00
N GLY A 148 1.52 -10.41 18.82
CA GLY A 148 1.61 -9.64 17.58
C GLY A 148 0.61 -8.50 17.50
N LYS A 149 1.07 -7.34 17.02
CA LYS A 149 0.18 -6.23 16.59
C LYS A 149 -0.32 -6.49 15.17
N THR A 150 -1.00 -7.61 14.98
CA THR A 150 -1.50 -8.06 13.67
C THR A 150 -2.98 -8.43 13.72
N GLN A 151 -3.67 -8.18 14.84
CA GLN A 151 -5.11 -8.36 14.88
C GLN A 151 -5.75 -7.26 14.04
N SER A 152 -6.35 -7.65 12.93
CA SER A 152 -7.10 -6.69 12.12
C SER A 152 -8.43 -6.36 12.78
N VAL A 153 -8.63 -5.08 13.06
CA VAL A 153 -9.89 -4.56 13.60
C VAL A 153 -10.49 -3.60 12.58
N SER A 154 -11.72 -3.88 12.18
CA SER A 154 -12.50 -2.99 11.31
C SER A 154 -12.83 -1.69 12.04
N THR A 155 -12.69 -0.56 11.35
CA THR A 155 -13.07 0.77 11.84
C THR A 155 -13.80 1.54 10.73
N PRO A 156 -14.86 2.30 11.05
CA PRO A 156 -15.48 3.21 10.09
C PRO A 156 -14.45 4.17 9.53
N ASP A 157 -14.33 4.21 8.21
CA ASP A 157 -13.45 5.14 7.52
C ASP A 157 -14.23 6.40 7.14
N SER A 158 -14.01 7.49 7.87
CA SER A 158 -14.63 8.80 7.60
C SER A 158 -14.30 9.36 6.20
N ILE A 159 -13.25 8.87 5.55
CA ILE A 159 -12.84 9.30 4.22
C ILE A 159 -13.81 8.68 3.21
N THR A 160 -13.87 7.36 3.19
CA THR A 160 -14.63 6.59 2.20
C THR A 160 -16.12 6.42 2.56
N GLY A 161 -16.46 6.56 3.84
CA GLY A 161 -17.76 6.20 4.40
C GLY A 161 -18.00 4.69 4.49
N THR A 162 -16.97 3.88 4.23
CA THR A 162 -17.01 2.42 4.38
C THR A 162 -16.17 2.03 5.60
N HIS A 163 -15.43 0.92 5.54
CA HIS A 163 -14.52 0.51 6.59
C HIS A 163 -13.07 0.45 6.12
N THR A 164 -12.15 0.64 7.07
CA THR A 164 -10.74 0.34 6.94
C THR A 164 -10.30 -0.59 8.07
N SER A 165 -9.08 -1.10 7.98
CA SER A 165 -8.48 -2.00 8.95
C SER A 165 -7.39 -1.30 9.76
N VAL A 166 -7.41 -1.44 11.08
CA VAL A 166 -6.32 -1.02 11.98
C VAL A 166 -5.72 -2.26 12.63
N ALA A 167 -4.39 -2.35 12.65
CA ALA A 167 -3.68 -3.42 13.33
C ALA A 167 -3.60 -3.13 14.83
N THR A 168 -4.21 -3.98 15.64
CA THR A 168 -4.21 -3.89 17.10
C THR A 168 -3.50 -5.09 17.72
N TYR A 169 -3.19 -4.98 19.01
CA TYR A 169 -2.87 -6.12 19.84
C TYR A 169 -4.13 -6.89 20.24
N SER A 170 -3.99 -8.20 20.40
CA SER A 170 -5.01 -9.04 21.04
C SER A 170 -4.75 -9.10 22.55
N SER A 171 -5.68 -8.60 23.35
CA SER A 171 -5.55 -8.61 24.82
C SER A 171 -5.39 -10.01 25.41
N SER A 172 -5.93 -11.05 24.75
CA SER A 172 -5.75 -12.45 25.17
C SER A 172 -4.32 -12.97 24.98
N ALA A 173 -3.49 -12.27 24.20
CA ALA A 173 -2.09 -12.60 24.05
C ALA A 173 -1.21 -11.97 25.15
N PHE A 174 -1.77 -11.11 26.01
CA PHE A 174 -1.01 -10.45 27.05
C PHE A 174 -0.66 -11.43 28.14
N THR A 175 0.63 -11.73 28.28
CA THR A 175 1.14 -12.64 29.31
C THR A 175 2.07 -11.89 30.24
N ALA A 176 1.74 -11.89 31.53
CA ALA A 176 2.58 -11.34 32.58
C ALA A 176 3.66 -12.35 32.95
N SER A 177 4.87 -11.85 33.20
CA SER A 177 5.96 -12.62 33.77
C SER A 177 6.84 -11.72 34.63
N THR A 178 8.00 -12.21 35.05
CA THR A 178 9.01 -11.39 35.74
C THR A 178 10.36 -11.60 35.09
N ALA A 179 11.29 -10.66 35.31
CA ALA A 179 12.67 -10.81 34.88
C ALA A 179 13.26 -12.14 35.38
N GLY A 180 12.91 -12.56 36.60
CA GLY A 180 13.33 -13.79 37.24
C GLY A 180 12.92 -15.07 36.50
N ALA A 181 11.82 -15.04 35.74
CA ALA A 181 11.35 -16.16 34.93
C ALA A 181 12.09 -16.29 33.58
N THR A 182 12.84 -15.26 33.17
CA THR A 182 13.57 -15.27 31.89
C THR A 182 14.78 -16.20 31.98
N ASN A 183 14.87 -17.15 31.04
CA ASN A 183 15.99 -18.09 31.00
C ASN A 183 17.28 -17.40 30.52
N VAL A 184 18.33 -17.49 31.33
CA VAL A 184 19.68 -17.00 31.02
C VAL A 184 20.68 -18.15 30.96
N PRO A 185 21.71 -18.08 30.08
CA PRO A 185 22.80 -19.04 30.09
C PRO A 185 23.77 -18.73 31.24
N VAL A 186 23.77 -19.55 32.29
CA VAL A 186 24.76 -19.46 33.37
C VAL A 186 25.98 -20.30 33.00
N TYR A 187 27.10 -19.64 32.78
CA TYR A 187 28.33 -20.29 32.31
C TYR A 187 29.12 -20.90 33.46
N ARG A 188 29.71 -22.08 33.18
CA ARG A 188 30.55 -22.85 34.11
C ARG A 188 31.76 -23.48 33.41
N ASP A 189 32.74 -23.93 34.19
CA ASP A 189 33.86 -24.71 33.66
C ASP A 189 33.39 -26.00 32.97
N VAL A 190 33.94 -26.25 31.79
CA VAL A 190 33.73 -27.52 31.06
C VAL A 190 34.82 -28.54 31.34
N ASN A 191 35.92 -28.15 32.01
CA ASN A 191 37.02 -29.03 32.40
C ASN A 191 37.59 -29.83 31.21
N GLY A 192 37.69 -29.19 30.05
CA GLY A 192 38.19 -29.80 28.82
C GLY A 192 37.12 -30.46 27.93
N ASP A 193 35.86 -30.56 28.36
CA ASP A 193 34.77 -31.23 27.63
C ASP A 193 34.13 -30.36 26.53
N GLN A 194 34.93 -29.57 25.81
CA GLN A 194 34.51 -28.81 24.62
C GLN A 194 35.43 -29.10 23.44
N TYR A 195 34.85 -29.19 22.24
CA TYR A 195 35.60 -29.37 21.00
C TYR A 195 36.21 -28.03 20.57
N VAL A 196 37.52 -27.98 20.36
CA VAL A 196 38.23 -26.76 19.97
C VAL A 196 39.02 -26.98 18.69
N ASN A 197 38.71 -26.23 17.63
CA ASN A 197 39.38 -26.38 16.34
C ASN A 197 39.33 -27.82 15.82
N THR A 198 38.16 -28.43 15.94
CA THR A 198 37.88 -29.80 15.49
C THR A 198 37.60 -29.81 14.00
N ARG A 199 38.07 -30.83 13.27
CA ARG A 199 37.73 -31.05 11.87
C ARG A 199 37.55 -32.52 11.55
N ILE A 200 36.70 -32.80 10.58
CA ILE A 200 36.55 -34.13 9.97
C ILE A 200 37.54 -34.25 8.80
N GLY A 201 37.73 -33.17 8.04
CA GLY A 201 38.74 -33.16 6.99
C GLY A 201 39.16 -31.76 6.52
N THR A 202 40.32 -31.70 5.89
CA THR A 202 40.91 -30.49 5.31
C THR A 202 41.54 -30.82 3.96
N VAL A 203 41.16 -30.05 2.93
CA VAL A 203 41.89 -29.98 1.66
C VAL A 203 42.87 -28.82 1.75
N ASP A 204 44.15 -29.14 1.68
CA ASP A 204 45.21 -28.14 1.83
C ASP A 204 45.40 -27.27 0.57
N ARG A 205 46.23 -26.22 0.68
CA ARG A 205 46.58 -25.31 -0.43
C ARG A 205 47.26 -25.97 -1.63
N SER A 206 47.65 -27.25 -1.57
CA SER A 206 48.15 -27.98 -2.72
C SER A 206 47.04 -28.65 -3.53
N GLY A 207 45.78 -28.50 -3.10
CA GLY A 207 44.59 -28.88 -3.84
C GLY A 207 44.19 -30.34 -3.64
N GLY A 208 42.99 -30.68 -4.12
CA GLY A 208 42.38 -32.00 -4.01
C GLY A 208 40.87 -31.94 -3.85
N THR A 209 40.26 -33.08 -3.53
CA THR A 209 38.82 -33.20 -3.31
C THR A 209 38.52 -34.07 -2.10
N LEU A 210 37.75 -33.55 -1.15
CA LEU A 210 37.21 -34.27 0.00
C LEU A 210 35.73 -34.59 -0.22
N ASN A 211 35.37 -35.86 -0.30
CA ASN A 211 33.98 -36.31 -0.39
C ASN A 211 33.46 -36.74 0.99
N VAL A 212 32.59 -35.94 1.60
CA VAL A 212 31.99 -36.21 2.91
C VAL A 212 30.68 -36.98 2.73
N SER A 213 30.57 -38.18 3.29
CA SER A 213 29.40 -39.07 3.19
C SER A 213 29.19 -39.79 4.53
N ILE A 214 28.91 -39.00 5.56
CA ILE A 214 28.74 -39.46 6.94
C ILE A 214 27.31 -39.92 7.15
N GLY A 215 27.15 -41.06 7.81
CA GLY A 215 25.87 -41.66 8.12
C GLY A 215 25.31 -42.55 7.01
N ASN A 216 24.02 -42.85 7.11
CA ASN A 216 23.27 -43.63 6.14
C ASN A 216 22.28 -42.70 5.40
N PRO A 217 22.38 -42.56 4.06
CA PRO A 217 21.51 -41.67 3.29
C PRO A 217 20.02 -42.10 3.30
N ALA A 218 19.70 -43.34 3.67
CA ALA A 218 18.31 -43.80 3.81
C ALA A 218 17.62 -43.27 5.09
N ASN A 219 18.40 -42.82 6.08
CA ASN A 219 17.87 -42.34 7.34
C ASN A 219 17.67 -40.82 7.33
N ALA A 220 16.80 -40.32 8.21
CA ALA A 220 16.59 -38.90 8.43
C ALA A 220 17.90 -38.20 8.89
N PRO A 221 18.07 -36.90 8.64
CA PRO A 221 19.26 -36.14 9.07
C PRO A 221 19.55 -36.23 10.56
N ALA A 222 18.50 -36.26 11.40
CA ALA A 222 18.60 -36.34 12.86
C ALA A 222 18.73 -37.78 13.40
N ALA A 223 18.76 -38.81 12.53
CA ALA A 223 18.89 -40.20 12.98
C ALA A 223 20.26 -40.48 13.59
N ALA A 224 20.33 -41.49 14.47
CA ALA A 224 21.60 -41.95 15.03
C ALA A 224 22.59 -42.34 13.92
N GLY A 225 23.83 -41.85 14.02
CA GLY A 225 24.87 -42.00 13.00
C GLY A 225 24.84 -40.94 11.89
N ASN A 226 23.74 -40.19 11.74
CA ASN A 226 23.62 -39.04 10.82
C ASN A 226 23.75 -37.71 11.57
N ALA A 227 23.23 -37.64 12.80
CA ALA A 227 23.29 -36.44 13.64
C ALA A 227 24.71 -36.18 14.17
N ILE A 228 25.17 -34.94 14.00
CA ILE A 228 26.46 -34.41 14.45
C ILE A 228 26.17 -33.26 15.42
N THR A 229 26.16 -33.56 16.71
CA THR A 229 25.95 -32.57 17.78
C THR A 229 27.26 -32.34 18.51
N LEU A 230 27.73 -31.08 18.57
CA LEU A 230 29.01 -30.73 19.19
C LEU A 230 28.94 -29.41 19.95
N ALA A 231 29.39 -29.41 21.20
CA ALA A 231 29.79 -28.21 21.92
C ALA A 231 31.14 -27.71 21.39
N ALA A 232 31.12 -27.10 20.21
CA ALA A 232 32.31 -26.76 19.43
C ALA A 232 32.63 -25.26 19.44
N LYS A 233 33.91 -24.93 19.46
CA LYS A 233 34.49 -23.60 19.21
C LYS A 233 35.55 -23.69 18.11
N GLN A 234 35.72 -22.63 17.34
CA GLN A 234 36.76 -22.47 16.31
C GLN A 234 36.77 -23.61 15.27
N THR A 235 35.61 -24.20 14.99
CA THR A 235 35.46 -25.50 14.33
C THR A 235 34.88 -25.35 12.92
N ASP A 236 35.59 -25.91 11.95
CA ASP A 236 35.13 -26.10 10.57
C ASP A 236 35.11 -27.59 10.26
N LEU A 237 33.95 -28.24 10.22
CA LEU A 237 33.91 -29.71 10.05
C LEU A 237 34.62 -30.17 8.77
N ALA A 238 34.46 -29.43 7.68
CA ALA A 238 35.22 -29.61 6.46
C ALA A 238 35.80 -28.28 5.97
N PHE A 239 37.09 -28.26 5.64
CA PHE A 239 37.81 -27.05 5.24
C PHE A 239 38.49 -27.19 3.86
N ALA A 240 38.37 -26.17 3.02
CA ALA A 240 39.03 -26.08 1.71
C ALA A 240 39.94 -24.84 1.62
N ASP A 241 41.25 -25.05 1.59
CA ASP A 241 42.23 -23.97 1.36
C ASP A 241 42.52 -23.82 -0.14
N GLY A 242 41.84 -22.87 -0.77
CA GLY A 242 41.97 -22.54 -2.19
C GLY A 242 42.96 -21.41 -2.48
N THR A 243 43.87 -21.09 -1.55
CA THR A 243 44.86 -20.00 -1.73
C THR A 243 46.02 -20.40 -2.65
N GLY A 244 46.17 -21.70 -2.96
CA GLY A 244 47.15 -22.23 -3.90
C GLY A 244 46.72 -22.12 -5.36
N SER A 245 47.47 -22.77 -6.26
CA SER A 245 47.23 -22.74 -7.72
C SER A 245 46.34 -23.88 -8.23
N THR A 246 46.01 -24.84 -7.37
CA THR A 246 45.21 -26.03 -7.67
C THR A 246 43.87 -25.97 -6.92
N PRO A 247 42.78 -26.48 -7.50
CA PRO A 247 41.48 -26.49 -6.85
C PRO A 247 41.47 -27.29 -5.54
N SER A 248 40.82 -26.74 -4.52
CA SER A 248 40.54 -27.38 -3.23
C SER A 248 39.04 -27.52 -3.06
N VAL A 249 38.52 -28.75 -3.11
CA VAL A 249 37.09 -29.01 -3.21
C VAL A 249 36.58 -29.83 -2.03
N VAL A 250 35.49 -29.40 -1.41
CA VAL A 250 34.71 -30.19 -0.44
C VAL A 250 33.36 -30.51 -1.05
N ASN A 251 33.03 -31.80 -1.18
CA ASN A 251 31.71 -32.28 -1.60
C ASN A 251 31.00 -32.93 -0.42
N TRP A 252 29.87 -32.38 0.02
CA TRP A 252 28.99 -32.96 1.02
C TRP A 252 27.88 -33.77 0.36
N ASN A 253 27.93 -35.09 0.52
CA ASN A 253 26.98 -36.04 -0.06
C ASN A 253 26.19 -36.81 1.02
N GLY A 254 26.48 -36.58 2.31
CA GLY A 254 25.75 -37.18 3.43
C GLY A 254 24.44 -36.43 3.75
N ARG A 255 23.53 -37.10 4.47
CA ARG A 255 22.33 -36.48 5.04
C ARG A 255 22.51 -36.32 6.55
N ASN A 256 22.75 -35.11 7.01
CA ASN A 256 23.20 -34.87 8.38
C ASN A 256 22.44 -33.70 9.04
N GLN A 257 22.05 -33.89 10.28
CA GLN A 257 21.77 -32.78 11.19
C GLN A 257 23.10 -32.35 11.81
N VAL A 258 23.42 -31.07 11.75
CA VAL A 258 24.62 -30.49 12.38
C VAL A 258 24.16 -29.46 13.39
N TRP A 259 24.41 -29.72 14.67
CA TRP A 259 24.01 -28.83 15.75
C TRP A 259 25.22 -28.45 16.62
N PHE A 260 25.61 -27.18 16.55
CA PHE A 260 26.60 -26.60 17.44
C PHE A 260 25.93 -26.00 18.67
N THR A 261 26.30 -26.49 19.85
CA THR A 261 25.61 -26.19 21.12
C THR A 261 26.39 -25.27 22.04
N THR A 262 27.64 -24.89 21.71
CA THR A 262 28.48 -24.07 22.61
C THR A 262 27.87 -22.71 22.91
N GLY A 263 28.13 -22.19 24.11
CA GLY A 263 27.89 -20.79 24.44
C GLY A 263 29.10 -19.88 24.20
N ASP A 264 28.86 -18.57 24.18
CA ASP A 264 29.87 -17.52 24.01
C ASP A 264 30.10 -16.76 25.33
N TYR A 265 30.91 -17.35 26.20
CA TYR A 265 31.25 -16.77 27.51
C TYR A 265 31.88 -15.37 27.40
N LEU A 266 32.75 -15.15 26.40
CA LEU A 266 33.48 -13.88 26.24
C LEU A 266 32.57 -12.75 25.75
N ALA A 267 31.66 -13.02 24.80
CA ALA A 267 30.69 -12.01 24.35
C ALA A 267 29.67 -11.64 25.45
N SER A 268 29.46 -12.51 26.43
CA SER A 268 28.46 -12.29 27.50
C SER A 268 28.97 -11.45 28.68
N GLY A 269 30.25 -11.02 28.69
CA GLY A 269 30.82 -10.13 29.71
C GLY A 269 31.73 -10.78 30.77
N GLY A 270 32.14 -12.05 30.58
CA GLY A 270 33.06 -12.75 31.47
C GLY A 270 32.41 -13.24 32.77
N PRO A 271 32.98 -13.00 33.97
CA PRO A 271 32.44 -13.49 35.24
C PRO A 271 31.03 -12.94 35.57
N VAL A 272 30.56 -11.97 34.79
CA VAL A 272 29.22 -11.41 34.87
C VAL A 272 28.53 -11.58 33.51
N GLY A 273 27.39 -12.26 33.50
CA GLY A 273 26.49 -12.34 32.36
C GLY A 273 25.55 -11.14 32.33
N ASN A 274 25.20 -10.67 31.13
CA ASN A 274 24.25 -9.58 30.93
C ASN A 274 22.97 -10.10 30.28
N LEU A 275 21.84 -9.65 30.80
CA LEU A 275 20.51 -9.89 30.27
C LEU A 275 19.85 -8.53 30.08
N GLN A 276 19.50 -8.22 28.83
CA GLN A 276 18.82 -6.99 28.51
C GLN A 276 17.35 -7.29 28.24
N LEU A 277 16.45 -6.64 29.00
CA LEU A 277 15.01 -6.86 28.92
C LEU A 277 14.27 -5.55 28.67
N ASP A 278 13.22 -5.63 27.86
CA ASP A 278 12.26 -4.56 27.69
C ASP A 278 11.29 -4.58 28.86
N VAL A 279 11.53 -3.68 29.82
CA VAL A 279 10.74 -3.58 31.04
C VAL A 279 9.58 -2.61 30.81
N PRO A 280 8.32 -3.01 31.06
CA PRO A 280 7.18 -2.12 30.93
C PRO A 280 7.24 -1.03 32.01
N ASN A 281 7.08 0.22 31.57
CA ASN A 281 6.79 1.38 32.40
C ASN A 281 5.32 1.73 32.21
N TYR A 282 4.48 1.23 33.13
CA TYR A 282 3.05 1.52 33.14
C TYR A 282 2.79 2.94 33.62
N ALA A 283 1.84 3.63 32.98
CA ALA A 283 1.58 5.04 33.24
C ALA A 283 0.92 5.32 34.61
N GLY A 284 0.40 4.31 35.30
CA GLY A 284 -0.44 4.51 36.48
C GLY A 284 -1.78 5.12 36.08
N THR A 285 -2.21 6.18 36.77
CA THR A 285 -3.46 6.87 36.45
C THR A 285 -3.24 7.97 35.42
N PHE A 286 -4.00 7.94 34.33
CA PHE A 286 -3.94 8.94 33.26
C PHE A 286 -5.34 9.20 32.67
N THR A 287 -5.45 10.28 31.89
CA THR A 287 -6.67 10.61 31.13
C THR A 287 -6.51 10.12 29.70
N ALA A 288 -7.43 9.26 29.25
CA ALA A 288 -7.44 8.72 27.89
C ALA A 288 -7.95 9.76 26.87
N PHE A 289 -7.86 9.42 25.58
CA PHE A 289 -8.24 10.30 24.47
C PHE A 289 -9.71 10.77 24.50
N ASP A 290 -10.61 10.04 25.16
CA ASP A 290 -12.03 10.38 25.32
C ASP A 290 -12.33 11.18 26.59
N GLY A 291 -11.30 11.53 27.38
CA GLY A 291 -11.42 12.24 28.65
C GLY A 291 -11.72 11.35 29.86
N SER A 292 -11.88 10.03 29.67
CA SER A 292 -12.05 9.08 30.77
C SER A 292 -10.74 8.88 31.55
N THR A 293 -10.84 8.58 32.85
CA THR A 293 -9.69 8.27 33.69
C THR A 293 -9.46 6.77 33.75
N TRP A 294 -8.26 6.33 33.40
CA TRP A 294 -7.83 4.94 33.46
C TRP A 294 -6.64 4.79 34.39
N THR A 295 -6.52 3.63 35.04
CA THR A 295 -5.33 3.24 35.80
C THR A 295 -4.76 1.96 35.20
N VAL A 296 -3.55 2.03 34.68
CA VAL A 296 -2.80 0.88 34.15
C VAL A 296 -1.54 0.72 34.99
N SER A 297 -1.41 -0.42 35.67
CA SER A 297 -0.30 -0.72 36.59
C SER A 297 0.30 -2.12 36.40
N ASP A 298 -0.33 -2.94 35.56
CA ASP A 298 0.04 -4.33 35.32
C ASP A 298 -0.51 -4.79 33.95
N ALA A 299 -0.17 -6.02 33.55
CA ALA A 299 -0.62 -6.58 32.27
C ALA A 299 -2.15 -6.76 32.19
N ALA A 300 -2.83 -7.01 33.32
CA ALA A 300 -4.28 -7.23 33.34
C ALA A 300 -5.05 -5.91 33.12
N SER A 301 -4.64 -4.84 33.78
CA SER A 301 -5.17 -3.49 33.55
C SER A 301 -4.80 -2.96 32.17
N LEU A 302 -3.61 -3.30 31.64
CA LEU A 302 -3.23 -3.01 30.26
C LEU A 302 -4.14 -3.75 29.25
N ALA A 303 -4.44 -5.02 29.48
CA ALA A 303 -5.37 -5.80 28.65
C ALA A 303 -6.77 -5.18 28.65
N ALA A 304 -7.28 -4.79 29.82
CA ALA A 304 -8.58 -4.12 29.94
C ALA A 304 -8.61 -2.76 29.22
N TYR A 305 -7.52 -2.00 29.28
CA TYR A 305 -7.39 -0.76 28.51
C TYR A 305 -7.33 -1.03 27.00
N ASN A 306 -6.58 -2.04 26.56
CA ASN A 306 -6.53 -2.43 25.16
C ASN A 306 -7.91 -2.88 24.62
N ASP A 307 -8.71 -3.61 25.40
CA ASP A 307 -10.09 -3.96 25.03
C ASP A 307 -10.99 -2.72 24.87
N PHE A 308 -10.73 -1.66 25.63
CA PHE A 308 -11.36 -0.36 25.43
C PHE A 308 -10.88 0.33 24.14
N LEU A 309 -9.56 0.29 23.86
CA LEU A 309 -9.02 0.83 22.61
C LEU A 309 -9.56 0.10 21.38
N VAL A 310 -9.62 -1.23 21.40
CA VAL A 310 -10.18 -2.04 20.31
C VAL A 310 -11.65 -1.70 20.06
N ARG A 311 -12.47 -1.56 21.11
CA ARG A 311 -13.86 -1.09 20.97
C ARG A 311 -13.95 0.33 20.43
N SER A 312 -12.97 1.17 20.75
CA SER A 312 -12.88 2.55 20.26
C SER A 312 -12.45 2.62 18.80
N VAL A 313 -11.62 1.68 18.34
CA VAL A 313 -11.33 1.48 16.92
C VAL A 313 -12.62 1.03 16.21
N GLN A 314 -13.32 0.01 16.73
CA GLN A 314 -14.58 -0.48 16.15
C GLN A 314 -15.67 0.58 16.02
N SER A 315 -15.74 1.52 16.97
CA SER A 315 -16.71 2.63 16.92
C SER A 315 -16.28 3.82 16.05
N GLY A 316 -15.03 3.84 15.56
CA GLY A 316 -14.45 4.97 14.82
C GLY A 316 -13.90 6.10 15.69
N ALA A 317 -13.99 5.98 17.03
CA ALA A 317 -13.39 6.96 17.94
C ALA A 317 -11.85 7.00 17.83
N LEU A 318 -11.23 5.88 17.44
CA LEU A 318 -9.83 5.78 17.02
C LEU A 318 -9.76 5.27 15.56
N GLY A 319 -9.94 6.17 14.60
CA GLY A 319 -10.07 5.82 13.18
C GLY A 319 -8.76 5.61 12.40
N SER A 320 -7.59 5.51 13.04
CA SER A 320 -6.31 5.32 12.34
C SER A 320 -5.28 4.53 13.14
N GLN A 321 -4.31 3.93 12.43
CA GLN A 321 -3.18 3.23 13.05
C GLN A 321 -2.43 4.12 14.04
N ALA A 322 -2.14 5.36 13.65
CA ALA A 322 -1.43 6.32 14.49
C ALA A 322 -2.24 6.69 15.76
N ALA A 323 -3.57 6.79 15.66
CA ALA A 323 -4.43 7.08 16.81
C ALA A 323 -4.43 5.93 17.82
N TYR A 324 -4.57 4.69 17.35
CA TYR A 324 -4.46 3.51 18.21
C TYR A 324 -3.06 3.38 18.84
N ASP A 325 -2.00 3.49 18.03
CA ASP A 325 -0.62 3.39 18.51
C ASP A 325 -0.30 4.46 19.57
N SER A 326 -0.73 5.71 19.32
CA SER A 326 -0.57 6.80 20.29
C SER A 326 -1.35 6.53 21.57
N ALA A 327 -2.61 6.10 21.50
CA ALA A 327 -3.43 5.82 22.68
C ALA A 327 -2.87 4.63 23.48
N PHE A 328 -2.45 3.56 22.81
CA PHE A 328 -1.82 2.42 23.47
C PHE A 328 -0.52 2.82 24.18
N SER A 329 0.31 3.64 23.53
CA SER A 329 1.58 4.11 24.11
C SER A 329 1.42 5.04 25.33
N GLN A 330 0.22 5.61 25.55
CA GLN A 330 -0.07 6.38 26.77
C GLN A 330 -0.15 5.48 28.02
N ALA A 331 -0.55 4.21 27.86
CA ALA A 331 -0.74 3.30 28.98
C ALA A 331 0.56 2.58 29.39
N VAL A 332 1.42 2.28 28.40
CA VAL A 332 2.68 1.58 28.63
C VAL A 332 3.74 2.03 27.64
N THR A 333 4.94 2.23 28.15
CA THR A 333 6.16 2.36 27.36
C THR A 333 7.13 1.27 27.78
N PHE A 334 8.12 0.95 26.96
CA PHE A 334 9.13 -0.04 27.32
C PHE A 334 10.47 0.66 27.46
N ALA A 335 11.17 0.37 28.56
CA ALA A 335 12.52 0.84 28.80
C ALA A 335 13.44 -0.36 28.85
N GLN A 336 14.50 -0.30 28.05
CA GLN A 336 15.49 -1.34 28.04
C GLN A 336 16.31 -1.27 29.34
N GLN A 337 16.27 -2.33 30.15
CA GLN A 337 17.02 -2.42 31.40
C GLN A 337 18.01 -3.59 31.35
N ASN A 338 19.18 -3.39 31.97
CA ASN A 338 20.21 -4.41 32.07
C ASN A 338 20.12 -5.11 33.43
N PHE A 339 20.14 -6.44 33.39
CA PHE A 339 20.18 -7.34 34.53
C PHE A 339 21.46 -8.14 34.44
N GLN A 340 22.05 -8.46 35.59
CA GLN A 340 23.34 -9.15 35.63
C GLN A 340 23.30 -10.31 36.60
N TYR A 341 23.97 -11.39 36.21
CA TYR A 341 24.11 -12.61 37.00
C TYR A 341 25.56 -13.09 36.98
N ALA A 342 25.96 -13.81 38.01
CA ALA A 342 27.32 -14.31 38.12
C ALA A 342 27.50 -15.58 37.28
N ASN A 343 28.63 -15.65 36.59
CA ASN A 343 29.15 -16.85 35.95
C ASN A 343 30.33 -17.38 36.78
N ASN A 344 30.57 -18.69 36.73
CA ASN A 344 31.68 -19.32 37.45
C ASN A 344 32.57 -20.11 36.49
N VAL A 345 33.49 -19.40 35.83
CA VAL A 345 34.44 -19.98 34.87
C VAL A 345 35.85 -19.60 35.28
N SER A 346 36.72 -20.59 35.44
CA SER A 346 38.13 -20.48 35.76
C SER A 346 38.93 -19.96 34.56
N ALA A 347 39.96 -19.16 34.83
CA ALA A 347 40.87 -18.70 33.79
C ALA A 347 41.57 -19.90 33.11
N GLY A 348 41.53 -19.95 31.78
CA GLY A 348 42.16 -21.01 30.99
C GLY A 348 41.28 -22.24 30.74
N ASP A 349 40.06 -22.31 31.28
CA ASP A 349 39.08 -23.31 30.87
C ASP A 349 38.65 -23.08 29.41
N LYS A 350 38.33 -24.16 28.68
CA LYS A 350 37.94 -24.07 27.26
C LYS A 350 36.72 -23.19 27.03
N ASN A 351 35.83 -23.06 28.02
CA ASN A 351 34.68 -22.19 27.92
C ASN A 351 35.08 -20.71 27.75
N THR A 352 36.27 -20.32 28.22
CA THR A 352 36.84 -18.97 28.06
C THR A 352 37.38 -18.68 26.66
N LEU A 353 37.45 -19.67 25.77
CA LEU A 353 37.89 -19.45 24.39
C LEU A 353 36.79 -18.77 23.56
N PRO A 354 37.14 -17.91 22.59
CA PRO A 354 36.17 -17.35 21.66
C PRO A 354 35.58 -18.44 20.76
N ILE A 355 34.35 -18.23 20.30
CA ILE A 355 33.74 -19.11 19.29
C ILE A 355 34.49 -19.03 17.96
N ASP A 356 34.92 -17.82 17.55
CA ASP A 356 35.60 -17.54 16.28
C ASP A 356 34.80 -18.01 15.06
N HIS A 357 35.19 -19.11 14.40
CA HIS A 357 34.45 -19.72 13.29
C HIS A 357 33.70 -21.00 13.72
N LEU A 358 32.46 -21.15 13.28
CA LEU A 358 31.66 -22.38 13.38
C LEU A 358 30.97 -22.71 12.06
N SER A 359 31.46 -23.73 11.38
CA SER A 359 30.86 -24.16 10.11
C SER A 359 30.85 -25.66 9.89
N ALA A 360 29.87 -26.12 9.11
CA ALA A 360 29.92 -27.46 8.54
C ALA A 360 30.92 -27.50 7.36
N MET A 361 30.95 -26.44 6.56
CA MET A 361 31.89 -26.27 5.45
C MET A 361 32.46 -24.86 5.42
N HIS A 362 33.79 -24.74 5.31
CA HIS A 362 34.48 -23.47 5.15
C HIS A 362 35.50 -23.53 4.00
N GLY A 363 35.45 -22.56 3.11
CA GLY A 363 36.37 -22.40 1.99
C GLY A 363 36.93 -21.00 1.89
N THR A 364 38.23 -20.89 1.67
CA THR A 364 38.92 -19.59 1.54
C THR A 364 39.85 -19.60 0.32
N GLY A 365 39.86 -18.52 -0.46
CA GLY A 365 40.68 -18.39 -1.66
C GLY A 365 39.96 -18.76 -2.97
N ALA A 366 40.40 -18.17 -4.07
CA ALA A 366 39.73 -18.26 -5.38
C ALA A 366 39.62 -19.67 -5.98
N ASN A 367 40.43 -20.63 -5.51
CA ASN A 367 40.40 -22.01 -5.97
C ASN A 367 39.66 -22.95 -5.00
N ALA A 368 39.01 -22.43 -3.96
CA ALA A 368 38.21 -23.23 -3.03
C ALA A 368 36.79 -23.42 -3.59
N THR A 369 36.26 -24.64 -3.53
CA THR A 369 34.87 -24.95 -3.88
C THR A 369 34.22 -25.78 -2.78
N LEU A 370 33.07 -25.32 -2.29
CA LEU A 370 32.21 -26.00 -1.32
C LEU A 370 30.95 -26.43 -2.06
N HIS A 371 30.62 -27.71 -2.02
CA HIS A 371 29.53 -28.25 -2.82
C HIS A 371 28.66 -29.20 -2.01
N ILE A 372 27.35 -28.96 -1.94
CA ILE A 372 26.37 -29.94 -1.44
C ILE A 372 25.80 -30.67 -2.66
N GLY A 373 26.11 -31.95 -2.80
CA GLY A 373 25.65 -32.76 -3.94
C GLY A 373 24.13 -33.01 -3.92
N LYS A 374 23.55 -33.48 -5.04
CA LYS A 374 22.10 -33.64 -5.19
C LYS A 374 21.39 -34.44 -4.09
N ASP A 375 22.09 -35.43 -3.52
CA ASP A 375 21.59 -36.31 -2.47
C ASP A 375 22.07 -35.89 -1.07
N GLY A 376 22.94 -34.87 -1.03
CA GLY A 376 23.45 -34.27 0.20
C GLY A 376 22.39 -33.41 0.88
N GLN A 377 22.37 -33.47 2.21
CA GLN A 377 21.51 -32.66 3.04
C GLN A 377 22.23 -32.23 4.32
N ILE A 378 22.12 -30.94 4.66
CA ILE A 378 22.55 -30.40 5.96
C ILE A 378 21.37 -29.68 6.61
N ASP A 379 20.92 -30.16 7.76
CA ASP A 379 20.02 -29.42 8.64
C ASP A 379 20.87 -28.82 9.77
N PHE A 380 21.09 -27.51 9.71
CA PHE A 380 22.10 -26.81 10.50
C PHE A 380 21.49 -25.94 11.60
N ARG A 381 22.06 -26.03 12.81
CA ARG A 381 21.87 -25.01 13.84
C ARG A 381 23.20 -24.62 14.45
N GLY A 382 23.52 -23.35 14.30
CA GLY A 382 24.70 -22.72 14.87
C GLY A 382 24.37 -21.82 16.06
N THR A 383 25.16 -20.76 16.20
CA THR A 383 24.92 -19.67 17.15
C THR A 383 24.29 -18.46 16.44
N ASN A 384 23.66 -17.58 17.22
CA ASN A 384 22.92 -16.40 16.71
C ASN A 384 23.82 -15.23 16.24
N THR A 385 25.15 -15.37 16.33
CA THR A 385 26.09 -14.37 15.87
C THR A 385 26.38 -14.60 14.39
N ILE A 386 25.82 -13.75 13.52
CA ILE A 386 26.03 -13.80 12.06
C ILE A 386 27.52 -13.91 11.71
N GLU A 387 28.41 -13.28 12.50
CA GLU A 387 29.86 -13.29 12.22
C GLU A 387 30.58 -14.60 12.54
N SER A 388 30.08 -15.41 13.48
CA SER A 388 30.82 -16.54 14.04
C SER A 388 30.26 -17.91 13.69
N SER A 389 29.06 -17.99 13.11
CA SER A 389 28.44 -19.29 12.79
C SER A 389 27.65 -19.29 11.49
N SER A 390 27.88 -20.33 10.68
CA SER A 390 27.10 -20.62 9.48
C SER A 390 27.29 -22.05 9.01
N ALA A 391 26.28 -22.67 8.39
CA ALA A 391 26.46 -24.00 7.79
C ALA A 391 27.61 -23.99 6.76
N VAL A 392 27.63 -22.94 5.93
CA VAL A 392 28.63 -22.74 4.89
C VAL A 392 29.24 -21.34 5.01
N LEU A 393 30.57 -21.27 5.10
CA LEU A 393 31.35 -20.03 5.01
C LEU A 393 32.25 -20.06 3.77
N ALA A 394 32.01 -19.17 2.81
CA ALA A 394 32.91 -18.97 1.67
C ALA A 394 33.44 -17.54 1.69
N GLU A 395 34.77 -17.41 1.59
CA GLU A 395 35.43 -16.11 1.64
C GLU A 395 36.63 -16.01 0.69
N ASN A 396 37.12 -14.79 0.49
CA ASN A 396 38.34 -14.49 -0.28
C ASN A 396 38.33 -15.09 -1.69
N GLY A 397 37.18 -15.06 -2.37
CA GLY A 397 36.99 -15.59 -3.72
C GLY A 397 36.51 -17.05 -3.81
N ALA A 398 36.28 -17.74 -2.69
CA ALA A 398 35.79 -19.11 -2.70
C ALA A 398 34.40 -19.24 -3.36
N HIS A 399 34.10 -20.44 -3.88
CA HIS A 399 32.85 -20.75 -4.58
C HIS A 399 32.00 -21.75 -3.78
N PHE A 400 30.69 -21.49 -3.67
CA PHE A 400 29.70 -22.38 -3.06
C PHE A 400 28.66 -22.84 -4.10
N VAL A 401 28.32 -24.13 -4.09
CA VAL A 401 27.27 -24.72 -4.92
C VAL A 401 26.37 -25.61 -4.07
N ASN A 402 25.05 -25.43 -4.15
CA ASN A 402 24.07 -26.35 -3.55
C ASN A 402 23.22 -27.01 -4.65
N ASP A 403 23.44 -28.28 -4.91
CA ASP A 403 22.55 -29.13 -5.73
C ASP A 403 21.58 -29.94 -4.87
N GLY A 404 21.83 -30.02 -3.55
CA GLY A 404 21.06 -30.81 -2.58
C GLY A 404 20.12 -29.97 -1.71
N ARG A 405 20.18 -30.19 -0.39
CA ARG A 405 19.32 -29.52 0.59
C ARG A 405 20.12 -28.91 1.73
N LEU A 406 19.80 -27.67 2.07
CA LEU A 406 20.33 -26.98 3.23
C LEU A 406 19.16 -26.37 4.00
N SER A 407 19.11 -26.54 5.32
CA SER A 407 18.05 -25.95 6.12
C SER A 407 18.48 -25.65 7.54
N GLY A 408 17.65 -24.95 8.30
CA GLY A 408 17.82 -24.74 9.72
C GLY A 408 17.76 -23.28 10.13
N ASP A 409 18.46 -22.94 11.22
CA ASP A 409 18.31 -21.68 11.92
C ASP A 409 19.54 -20.77 11.80
N PHE A 410 19.36 -19.50 12.17
CA PHE A 410 20.37 -18.44 12.06
C PHE A 410 20.89 -18.33 10.63
N THR A 411 22.20 -18.21 10.41
CA THR A 411 22.75 -18.03 9.06
C THR A 411 23.15 -19.37 8.45
N LEU A 412 22.59 -19.72 7.29
CA LEU A 412 22.94 -20.96 6.62
C LEU A 412 24.16 -20.79 5.72
N VAL A 413 24.20 -19.75 4.89
CA VAL A 413 25.31 -19.48 3.98
C VAL A 413 25.86 -18.08 4.18
N ARG A 414 27.18 -17.96 4.33
CA ARG A 414 27.90 -16.69 4.36
C ARG A 414 28.87 -16.60 3.20
N LEU A 415 28.72 -15.55 2.41
CA LEU A 415 29.60 -15.24 1.28
C LEU A 415 30.26 -13.90 1.55
N LEU A 416 31.59 -13.89 1.66
CA LEU A 416 32.37 -12.70 2.03
C LEU A 416 33.50 -12.46 1.04
N THR A 417 33.96 -11.21 0.98
CA THR A 417 35.26 -10.85 0.38
C THR A 417 35.45 -11.42 -1.03
N GLY A 418 34.47 -11.23 -1.92
CA GLY A 418 34.55 -11.67 -3.32
C GLY A 418 34.14 -13.12 -3.57
N ALA A 419 33.62 -13.83 -2.57
CA ALA A 419 33.08 -15.19 -2.73
C ALA A 419 31.83 -15.23 -3.63
N SER A 420 31.54 -16.39 -4.18
CA SER A 420 30.36 -16.60 -5.04
C SER A 420 29.57 -17.83 -4.62
N GLY A 421 28.24 -17.79 -4.77
CA GLY A 421 27.35 -18.90 -4.39
C GLY A 421 26.27 -19.18 -5.43
N VAL A 422 25.92 -20.45 -5.63
CA VAL A 422 24.84 -20.89 -6.51
C VAL A 422 23.96 -21.91 -5.79
N ASN A 423 22.65 -21.69 -5.76
CA ASN A 423 21.67 -22.67 -5.29
C ASN A 423 20.88 -23.24 -6.47
N ASN A 424 21.08 -24.52 -6.78
CA ASN A 424 20.24 -25.30 -7.71
C ASN A 424 19.25 -26.22 -6.97
N GLY A 425 19.51 -26.51 -5.70
CA GLY A 425 18.69 -27.33 -4.82
C GLY A 425 17.70 -26.52 -3.97
N VAL A 426 17.63 -26.85 -2.67
CA VAL A 426 16.70 -26.21 -1.71
C VAL A 426 17.46 -25.60 -0.54
N ILE A 427 17.13 -24.35 -0.18
CA ILE A 427 17.56 -23.70 1.06
C ILE A 427 16.32 -23.32 1.89
N SER A 428 16.17 -23.84 3.11
CA SER A 428 15.04 -23.53 3.99
C SER A 428 15.51 -22.88 5.30
N SER A 429 15.25 -21.59 5.50
CA SER A 429 15.68 -20.86 6.70
C SER A 429 14.58 -20.69 7.73
N GLY A 430 14.98 -20.72 9.01
CA GLY A 430 14.14 -20.58 10.19
C GLY A 430 13.53 -21.89 10.69
N TYR A 431 13.86 -23.02 10.05
CA TYR A 431 13.46 -24.36 10.47
C TYR A 431 14.30 -25.46 9.80
N ALA A 432 14.45 -26.60 10.48
CA ALA A 432 14.98 -27.82 9.91
C ALA A 432 13.96 -28.48 8.97
N SER A 433 14.37 -28.75 7.73
CA SER A 433 13.53 -29.36 6.70
C SER A 433 13.27 -30.85 6.93
N ALA A 434 14.17 -31.56 7.60
CA ALA A 434 14.09 -33.00 7.85
C ALA A 434 13.76 -33.79 6.56
N ASP A 435 12.77 -34.66 6.60
CA ASP A 435 12.23 -35.36 5.42
C ASP A 435 11.10 -34.55 4.75
N ASN A 436 11.36 -33.28 4.46
CA ASN A 436 10.43 -32.32 3.83
C ASN A 436 9.18 -32.04 4.68
N VAL A 437 9.34 -31.38 5.82
CA VAL A 437 8.22 -31.04 6.72
C VAL A 437 7.10 -30.28 6.01
N ASP A 438 5.85 -30.65 6.30
CA ASP A 438 4.66 -29.96 5.80
C ASP A 438 4.42 -28.67 6.58
N THR A 439 4.80 -27.54 6.00
CA THR A 439 4.65 -26.23 6.64
C THR A 439 3.24 -25.64 6.53
N SER A 440 2.32 -26.31 5.81
CA SER A 440 0.90 -25.93 5.79
C SER A 440 0.13 -26.47 7.00
N SER A 441 0.72 -27.44 7.71
CA SER A 441 0.19 -27.97 8.96
C SER A 441 0.20 -26.91 10.07
N SER A 442 -0.78 -26.98 10.97
CA SER A 442 -0.78 -26.19 12.21
C SER A 442 0.24 -26.70 13.24
N ALA A 443 0.77 -27.91 13.06
CA ALA A 443 1.84 -28.44 13.90
C ALA A 443 3.20 -27.85 13.44
N PRO A 444 3.92 -27.15 14.33
CA PRO A 444 5.23 -26.61 13.99
C PRO A 444 6.29 -27.72 13.80
N PRO A 445 7.38 -27.44 13.06
CA PRO A 445 8.41 -28.41 12.77
C PRO A 445 9.21 -28.80 14.03
N GLU A 446 9.67 -30.05 14.07
CA GLU A 446 10.72 -30.52 14.99
C GLU A 446 12.05 -29.84 14.67
N ASN A 447 12.21 -28.62 15.18
CA ASN A 447 13.32 -27.74 14.84
C ASN A 447 14.34 -27.70 15.99
N PHE A 448 15.29 -28.63 16.02
CA PHE A 448 16.33 -28.75 17.06
C PHE A 448 15.77 -28.71 18.50
N GLY A 449 14.62 -29.36 18.73
CA GLY A 449 13.95 -29.44 20.03
C GLY A 449 13.01 -28.27 20.38
N PHE A 450 12.94 -27.23 19.53
CA PHE A 450 12.15 -26.02 19.81
C PHE A 450 10.67 -26.12 19.40
N HIS A 451 10.29 -27.05 18.52
CA HIS A 451 8.91 -27.19 18.01
C HIS A 451 8.33 -25.86 17.50
N ALA A 452 9.12 -25.10 16.72
CA ALA A 452 8.78 -23.76 16.29
C ALA A 452 9.62 -23.32 15.08
N TYR A 453 9.12 -22.31 14.37
CA TYR A 453 9.90 -21.52 13.43
C TYR A 453 10.68 -20.46 14.19
N THR A 454 11.97 -20.36 13.91
CA THR A 454 12.90 -19.47 14.63
C THR A 454 13.57 -18.45 13.69
N GLU A 455 14.61 -17.79 14.16
CA GLU A 455 15.41 -16.87 13.35
C GLU A 455 16.09 -17.62 12.20
N GLY A 456 16.07 -17.05 10.99
CA GLY A 456 16.54 -17.74 9.80
C GLY A 456 16.94 -16.84 8.64
N ASN A 457 18.22 -16.91 8.30
CA ASN A 457 18.88 -16.20 7.20
C ASN A 457 19.46 -17.24 6.22
N GLY A 458 18.82 -17.39 5.06
CA GLY A 458 19.25 -18.38 4.06
C GLY A 458 20.66 -18.08 3.54
N VAL A 459 20.87 -16.89 3.00
CA VAL A 459 22.16 -16.45 2.47
C VAL A 459 22.43 -15.02 2.91
N TYR A 460 23.58 -14.81 3.55
CA TYR A 460 24.15 -13.49 3.82
C TYR A 460 25.37 -13.27 2.94
N ALA A 461 25.27 -12.33 2.00
CA ALA A 461 26.36 -11.95 1.09
C ALA A 461 26.82 -10.52 1.39
N SER A 462 28.12 -10.34 1.60
CA SER A 462 28.70 -9.04 1.90
C SER A 462 30.02 -8.80 1.17
N GLY A 463 30.26 -7.55 0.81
CA GLY A 463 31.50 -7.09 0.21
C GLY A 463 31.45 -7.02 -1.32
N THR A 464 32.28 -6.13 -1.87
CA THR A 464 32.38 -5.91 -3.32
C THR A 464 32.89 -7.17 -4.02
N GLY A 465 32.26 -7.52 -5.14
CA GLY A 465 32.61 -8.71 -5.92
C GLY A 465 31.98 -10.00 -5.40
N THR A 466 31.29 -9.97 -4.25
CA THR A 466 30.55 -11.11 -3.72
C THR A 466 29.24 -11.31 -4.48
N THR A 467 28.94 -12.54 -4.89
CA THR A 467 27.74 -12.85 -5.71
C THR A 467 26.96 -14.05 -5.20
N PHE A 468 25.64 -14.05 -5.36
CA PHE A 468 24.78 -15.21 -5.12
C PHE A 468 23.74 -15.38 -6.24
N THR A 469 23.45 -16.61 -6.65
CA THR A 469 22.38 -16.91 -7.62
C THR A 469 21.52 -18.07 -7.13
N ASN A 470 20.20 -17.86 -7.08
CA ASN A 470 19.23 -18.92 -6.83
C ASN A 470 18.59 -19.39 -8.15
N ASN A 471 18.83 -20.63 -8.54
CA ASN A 471 18.13 -21.35 -9.62
C ASN A 471 17.08 -22.35 -9.07
N GLY A 472 17.23 -22.76 -7.82
CA GLY A 472 16.38 -23.75 -7.15
C GLY A 472 15.24 -23.13 -6.34
N VAL A 473 15.03 -23.64 -5.14
CA VAL A 473 14.01 -23.14 -4.21
C VAL A 473 14.63 -22.59 -2.94
N MET A 474 14.13 -21.47 -2.46
CA MET A 474 14.39 -20.98 -1.11
C MET A 474 13.08 -20.83 -0.33
N ASN A 475 13.07 -21.21 0.95
CA ASN A 475 11.91 -21.09 1.83
C ASN A 475 12.31 -20.31 3.09
N VAL A 476 11.45 -19.40 3.55
CA VAL A 476 11.69 -18.60 4.74
C VAL A 476 10.53 -18.75 5.72
N GLY A 477 10.83 -19.26 6.91
CA GLY A 477 9.86 -19.36 8.02
C GLY A 477 9.58 -18.01 8.67
N ALA A 478 8.33 -17.80 9.07
CA ALA A 478 7.91 -16.70 9.93
C ALA A 478 8.00 -17.11 11.40
N TRP A 479 8.45 -16.23 12.28
CA TRP A 479 8.71 -16.52 13.69
C TRP A 479 7.49 -17.08 14.46
N THR A 480 7.73 -18.14 15.26
CA THR A 480 6.72 -18.69 16.18
C THR A 480 7.25 -19.11 17.56
N LEU A 481 8.56 -19.04 17.83
CA LEU A 481 9.16 -19.67 19.01
C LEU A 481 8.71 -19.04 20.33
N ASP A 482 8.83 -17.73 20.51
CA ASP A 482 8.42 -17.08 21.76
C ASP A 482 8.19 -15.58 21.57
N GLY A 483 7.00 -15.10 21.95
CA GLY A 483 6.67 -13.68 21.99
C GLY A 483 6.75 -12.95 20.64
N ASN A 484 6.40 -11.68 20.65
CA ASN A 484 6.42 -10.84 19.45
C ASN A 484 7.84 -10.36 19.12
N ARG A 485 8.22 -10.31 17.84
CA ARG A 485 9.57 -9.92 17.39
C ARG A 485 9.49 -9.03 16.13
N PRO A 486 8.89 -7.83 16.20
CA PRO A 486 8.64 -6.99 15.02
C PRO A 486 9.92 -6.53 14.32
N ASP A 487 11.05 -6.45 15.04
CA ASP A 487 12.35 -6.07 14.48
C ASP A 487 13.18 -7.26 13.98
N LEU A 488 12.74 -8.50 14.24
CA LEU A 488 13.44 -9.69 13.76
C LEU A 488 13.24 -9.84 12.26
N GLN A 489 14.34 -9.99 11.55
CA GLN A 489 14.38 -10.19 10.10
C GLN A 489 14.77 -11.61 9.77
N ASN A 490 13.84 -12.37 9.21
CA ASN A 490 14.14 -13.62 8.52
C ASN A 490 14.18 -13.34 7.02
N TYR A 491 15.21 -13.82 6.33
CA TYR A 491 15.32 -13.60 4.87
C TYR A 491 15.86 -14.79 4.10
N ALA A 492 15.48 -14.89 2.82
CA ALA A 492 16.06 -15.87 1.91
C ALA A 492 17.48 -15.44 1.52
N ALA A 493 17.63 -14.23 1.00
CA ALA A 493 18.93 -13.68 0.61
C ALA A 493 19.09 -12.21 1.03
N GLY A 494 20.12 -11.94 1.83
CA GLY A 494 20.53 -10.60 2.26
C GLY A 494 21.83 -10.19 1.58
N VAL A 495 21.85 -9.02 0.93
CA VAL A 495 23.03 -8.47 0.24
C VAL A 495 23.43 -7.12 0.80
N THR A 496 24.70 -6.99 1.18
CA THR A 496 25.24 -5.80 1.81
C THR A 496 26.59 -5.37 1.23
N SER A 497 27.00 -4.12 1.49
CA SER A 497 28.37 -3.64 1.25
C SER A 497 28.90 -3.90 -0.18
N GLY A 498 28.06 -3.69 -1.19
CA GLY A 498 28.40 -3.87 -2.62
C GLY A 498 28.26 -5.29 -3.16
N ALA A 499 27.74 -6.25 -2.38
CA ALA A 499 27.43 -7.60 -2.87
C ALA A 499 26.22 -7.60 -3.83
N SER A 500 26.08 -8.66 -4.61
CA SER A 500 24.96 -8.86 -5.53
C SER A 500 24.31 -10.23 -5.40
N ALA A 501 22.99 -10.31 -5.55
CA ALA A 501 22.25 -11.56 -5.59
C ALA A 501 21.16 -11.54 -6.66
N SER A 502 20.93 -12.70 -7.29
CA SER A 502 19.87 -12.90 -8.26
C SER A 502 19.00 -14.13 -7.94
N ASN A 503 17.71 -14.05 -8.28
CA ASN A 503 16.77 -15.17 -8.19
C ASN A 503 16.20 -15.50 -9.57
N ALA A 504 16.59 -16.63 -10.15
CA ALA A 504 16.01 -17.23 -11.34
C ALA A 504 15.06 -18.41 -11.03
N GLY A 505 15.04 -18.89 -9.78
CA GLY A 505 14.16 -19.95 -9.28
C GLY A 505 12.99 -19.41 -8.45
N THR A 506 12.64 -20.12 -7.38
CA THR A 506 11.51 -19.77 -6.50
C THR A 506 11.97 -19.39 -5.10
N ILE A 507 11.38 -18.33 -4.54
CA ILE A 507 11.50 -17.97 -3.12
C ILE A 507 10.09 -17.97 -2.50
N ASN A 508 9.88 -18.75 -1.43
CA ASN A 508 8.67 -18.75 -0.62
C ASN A 508 8.92 -17.98 0.68
N VAL A 509 8.15 -16.92 0.91
CA VAL A 509 8.29 -15.97 2.01
C VAL A 509 7.15 -16.18 3.01
N GLY A 510 7.47 -16.53 4.25
CA GLY A 510 6.47 -16.83 5.28
C GLY A 510 5.74 -18.13 4.97
N VAL A 511 6.44 -19.25 5.12
CA VAL A 511 5.93 -20.58 4.72
C VAL A 511 4.95 -21.21 5.70
N ASN A 512 4.65 -20.54 6.81
CA ASN A 512 3.80 -21.02 7.90
C ASN A 512 2.78 -19.96 8.31
N ALA A 513 1.69 -20.43 8.91
CA ALA A 513 0.70 -19.54 9.51
C ALA A 513 1.24 -18.93 10.81
N THR A 514 1.01 -17.63 11.01
CA THR A 514 1.33 -16.94 12.27
C THR A 514 0.59 -15.62 12.40
N THR A 515 0.26 -15.27 13.64
CA THR A 515 -0.23 -13.94 14.07
C THR A 515 0.80 -13.19 14.91
N LEU A 516 2.00 -13.75 15.09
CA LEU A 516 3.11 -13.00 15.65
C LEU A 516 3.69 -12.10 14.58
N ASP A 517 4.12 -10.93 14.99
CA ASP A 517 4.76 -9.97 14.13
C ASP A 517 6.27 -10.23 14.06
N SER A 518 6.78 -10.24 12.83
CA SER A 518 8.18 -10.33 12.45
C SER A 518 8.31 -9.88 11.00
N GLN A 519 9.53 -9.58 10.55
CA GLN A 519 9.80 -9.29 9.16
C GLN A 519 10.26 -10.56 8.45
N VAL A 520 9.51 -10.99 7.42
CA VAL A 520 9.86 -12.17 6.63
C VAL A 520 10.08 -11.73 5.19
N ILE A 521 11.29 -11.91 4.68
CA ILE A 521 11.78 -11.22 3.48
C ILE A 521 12.27 -12.23 2.44
N GLY A 522 11.91 -12.04 1.18
CA GLY A 522 12.52 -12.78 0.08
C GLY A 522 13.95 -12.29 -0.18
N GLY A 523 14.07 -11.13 -0.81
CA GLY A 523 15.35 -10.44 -1.03
C GLY A 523 15.51 -9.21 -0.14
N PHE A 524 16.59 -9.12 0.63
CA PHE A 524 16.95 -7.95 1.43
C PHE A 524 18.19 -7.25 0.85
N ALA A 525 18.08 -5.99 0.43
CA ALA A 525 19.19 -5.22 -0.13
C ALA A 525 19.54 -4.02 0.74
N ALA A 526 20.73 -4.01 1.36
CA ALA A 526 21.21 -2.91 2.20
C ALA A 526 22.65 -2.53 1.84
N GLY A 527 22.80 -1.61 0.89
CA GLY A 527 24.09 -1.23 0.29
C GLY A 527 24.62 -2.24 -0.74
N GLY A 528 23.86 -3.30 -1.03
CA GLY A 528 24.10 -4.26 -2.11
C GLY A 528 23.04 -4.18 -3.22
N SER A 529 22.99 -5.21 -4.08
CA SER A 529 22.02 -5.33 -5.17
C SER A 529 21.29 -6.68 -5.21
N PHE A 530 19.96 -6.67 -5.21
CA PHE A 530 19.15 -7.88 -5.35
C PHE A 530 18.25 -7.78 -6.59
N THR A 531 18.19 -8.85 -7.40
CA THR A 531 17.31 -8.92 -8.58
C THR A 531 16.51 -10.22 -8.59
N ASN A 532 15.18 -10.14 -8.63
CA ASN A 532 14.35 -11.26 -9.08
C ASN A 532 14.36 -11.27 -10.61
N GLU A 533 15.02 -12.25 -11.22
CA GLU A 533 15.19 -12.37 -12.67
C GLU A 533 13.88 -12.69 -13.38
N ALA A 534 13.83 -12.55 -14.71
CA ALA A 534 12.60 -12.74 -15.49
C ALA A 534 11.94 -14.13 -15.33
N GLY A 535 12.73 -15.17 -15.07
CA GLY A 535 12.22 -16.51 -14.75
C GLY A 535 11.92 -16.76 -13.27
N GLY A 536 12.31 -15.82 -12.40
CA GLY A 536 12.22 -15.95 -10.96
C GLY A 536 10.81 -15.67 -10.41
N THR A 537 10.42 -16.44 -9.40
CA THR A 537 9.18 -16.24 -8.65
C THR A 537 9.47 -15.98 -7.18
N ILE A 538 8.85 -14.95 -6.60
CA ILE A 538 8.78 -14.76 -5.15
C ILE A 538 7.31 -14.87 -4.75
N TYR A 539 7.00 -15.67 -3.73
CA TYR A 539 5.63 -15.90 -3.28
C TYR A 539 5.50 -15.70 -1.78
N LEU A 540 4.61 -14.82 -1.35
CA LEU A 540 4.34 -14.52 0.06
C LEU A 540 3.16 -15.33 0.55
N GLY A 541 3.30 -15.96 1.72
CA GLY A 541 2.26 -16.75 2.37
C GLY A 541 1.89 -18.03 1.63
N ARG A 542 2.90 -18.81 1.22
CA ARG A 542 2.73 -20.15 0.64
C ARG A 542 3.62 -21.15 1.33
N ALA A 543 3.08 -22.35 1.56
CA ALA A 543 3.82 -23.46 2.15
C ALA A 543 5.12 -23.78 1.40
N ALA A 544 6.07 -24.38 2.11
CA ALA A 544 7.39 -24.67 1.59
C ALA A 544 7.33 -25.61 0.38
N GLN A 545 8.23 -25.36 -0.57
CA GLN A 545 8.47 -26.27 -1.69
C GLN A 545 9.87 -26.87 -1.53
N TYR A 546 9.98 -28.17 -1.79
CA TYR A 546 11.27 -28.89 -1.73
C TYR A 546 11.74 -29.34 -3.12
N GLY A 547 11.23 -28.68 -4.15
CA GLY A 547 11.61 -28.85 -5.54
C GLY A 547 10.93 -27.78 -6.42
N PRO A 548 11.56 -27.35 -7.53
CA PRO A 548 10.97 -26.37 -8.43
C PRO A 548 9.60 -26.84 -8.96
N GLY A 549 8.61 -25.94 -8.93
CA GLY A 549 7.26 -26.21 -9.46
C GLY A 549 6.40 -27.18 -8.64
N ALA A 550 6.85 -27.65 -7.47
CA ALA A 550 6.03 -28.48 -6.59
C ALA A 550 4.73 -27.76 -6.18
N ALA A 551 3.61 -28.46 -6.08
CA ALA A 551 2.37 -27.86 -5.60
C ALA A 551 2.51 -27.47 -4.12
N ALA A 552 2.00 -26.29 -3.75
CA ALA A 552 1.99 -25.80 -2.38
C ALA A 552 0.75 -24.92 -2.15
N ASN A 553 0.18 -24.97 -0.95
CA ASN A 553 -1.00 -24.23 -0.57
C ASN A 553 -0.65 -22.86 0.00
N ASP A 554 -1.56 -21.90 -0.12
CA ASP A 554 -1.46 -20.64 0.62
C ASP A 554 -1.64 -20.89 2.12
N VAL A 555 -0.94 -20.11 2.94
CA VAL A 555 -1.00 -20.15 4.41
C VAL A 555 -1.43 -18.79 4.99
N ALA A 556 -2.08 -18.82 6.16
CA ALA A 556 -2.57 -17.64 6.84
C ALA A 556 -1.43 -16.82 7.49
N LEU A 557 -0.82 -15.93 6.71
CA LEU A 557 0.31 -15.10 7.11
C LEU A 557 -0.16 -13.67 7.46
N SER A 558 0.09 -13.24 8.70
CA SER A 558 -0.22 -11.87 9.17
C SER A 558 1.03 -11.04 9.56
N ALA A 559 2.20 -11.67 9.60
CA ALA A 559 3.48 -10.99 9.85
C ALA A 559 3.80 -10.00 8.71
N HIS A 560 4.68 -9.03 8.95
CA HIS A 560 5.18 -8.15 7.89
C HIS A 560 6.00 -8.94 6.87
N ALA A 561 5.35 -9.29 5.75
CA ALA A 561 5.95 -10.07 4.69
C ALA A 561 6.40 -9.16 3.53
N TYR A 562 7.67 -9.30 3.12
CA TYR A 562 8.24 -8.53 2.02
C TYR A 562 8.77 -9.45 0.94
N GLY A 563 8.32 -9.31 -0.31
CA GLY A 563 8.95 -10.02 -1.42
C GLY A 563 10.39 -9.55 -1.60
N ILE A 564 10.56 -8.23 -1.69
CA ILE A 564 11.87 -7.57 -1.69
C ILE A 564 11.82 -6.35 -0.76
N LEU A 565 12.75 -6.25 0.18
CA LEU A 565 12.91 -5.11 1.08
C LEU A 565 14.23 -4.38 0.78
N LEU A 566 14.13 -3.08 0.49
CA LEU A 566 15.29 -2.19 0.42
C LEU A 566 15.56 -1.60 1.81
N GLY A 567 16.76 -1.88 2.35
CA GLY A 567 17.25 -1.30 3.60
C GLY A 567 17.63 0.17 3.47
N ALA A 568 18.64 0.62 4.23
CA ALA A 568 19.02 2.04 4.26
C ALA A 568 19.52 2.60 2.91
N SER A 569 20.09 1.75 2.05
CA SER A 569 20.57 2.08 0.70
C SER A 569 20.64 0.83 -0.19
N GLY A 570 21.01 0.94 -1.46
CA GLY A 570 21.25 -0.19 -2.36
C GLY A 570 20.36 -0.19 -3.61
N THR A 571 20.25 -1.35 -4.27
CA THR A 571 19.41 -1.54 -5.46
C THR A 571 18.60 -2.83 -5.35
N ALA A 572 17.30 -2.76 -5.59
CA ALA A 572 16.39 -3.88 -5.54
C ALA A 572 15.51 -3.87 -6.79
N ALA A 573 15.44 -4.98 -7.52
CA ALA A 573 14.67 -5.07 -8.75
C ALA A 573 13.84 -6.35 -8.86
N ASN A 574 12.65 -6.23 -9.44
CA ASN A 574 11.84 -7.35 -9.91
C ASN A 574 11.71 -7.32 -11.43
N LEU A 575 12.17 -8.37 -12.11
CA LEU A 575 11.98 -8.64 -13.53
C LEU A 575 11.03 -9.84 -13.75
N GLY A 576 10.90 -10.73 -12.76
CA GLY A 576 10.03 -11.89 -12.78
C GLY A 576 8.67 -11.63 -12.13
N THR A 577 8.18 -12.60 -11.36
CA THR A 577 6.86 -12.53 -10.73
C THR A 577 6.96 -12.48 -9.21
N ILE A 578 6.23 -11.56 -8.59
CA ILE A 578 5.97 -11.58 -7.14
C ILE A 578 4.47 -11.79 -6.91
N VAL A 579 4.10 -12.75 -6.05
CA VAL A 579 2.70 -13.05 -5.70
C VAL A 579 2.49 -12.90 -4.21
N ILE A 580 1.44 -12.18 -3.82
CA ILE A 580 0.91 -12.19 -2.45
C ILE A 580 -0.25 -13.19 -2.41
N GLY A 581 -0.10 -14.27 -1.63
CA GLY A 581 -1.06 -15.37 -1.55
C GLY A 581 -2.41 -14.95 -0.97
N SER A 582 -3.46 -15.71 -1.30
CA SER A 582 -4.86 -15.41 -0.98
C SER A 582 -5.18 -15.32 0.52
N GLN A 583 -4.40 -16.02 1.37
CA GLN A 583 -4.57 -15.99 2.82
C GLN A 583 -3.60 -15.01 3.52
N THR A 584 -2.82 -14.24 2.75
CA THR A 584 -1.89 -13.25 3.30
C THR A 584 -2.57 -11.90 3.52
N GLN A 585 -2.21 -11.26 4.62
CA GLN A 585 -2.50 -9.86 4.91
C GLN A 585 -1.23 -9.18 5.41
N ASN A 586 -1.22 -7.83 5.44
CA ASN A 586 -0.06 -7.06 5.91
C ASN A 586 1.23 -7.31 5.10
N GLY A 587 1.11 -7.75 3.85
CA GLY A 587 2.23 -8.04 2.97
C GLY A 587 2.52 -6.91 1.98
N ALA A 588 3.79 -6.74 1.63
CA ALA A 588 4.22 -5.89 0.51
C ALA A 588 5.10 -6.67 -0.48
N ALA A 589 4.74 -6.69 -1.77
CA ALA A 589 5.56 -7.39 -2.77
C ALA A 589 6.94 -6.75 -2.91
N MET A 590 7.02 -5.41 -2.90
CA MET A 590 8.28 -4.66 -2.84
C MET A 590 8.13 -3.48 -1.88
N ALA A 591 9.10 -3.25 -0.99
CA ALA A 591 9.04 -2.16 -0.02
C ALA A 591 10.38 -1.40 0.12
N SER A 592 10.27 -0.09 0.30
CA SER A 592 11.34 0.79 0.78
C SER A 592 10.76 1.68 1.88
N ILE A 593 11.29 1.53 3.09
CA ILE A 593 10.78 2.15 4.31
C ILE A 593 11.96 2.85 4.99
N GLY A 594 11.89 4.16 5.14
CA GLY A 594 12.94 4.94 5.81
C GLY A 594 14.31 4.91 5.13
N SER A 595 14.42 4.46 3.88
CA SER A 595 15.71 4.37 3.19
C SER A 595 16.29 5.76 2.96
N ALA A 596 17.58 5.95 3.26
CA ALA A 596 18.28 7.22 3.08
C ALA A 596 18.63 7.50 1.61
N SER A 597 18.73 6.45 0.78
CA SER A 597 18.96 6.52 -0.67
C SER A 597 18.67 5.15 -1.30
N GLY A 598 18.85 5.01 -2.61
CA GLY A 598 18.82 3.71 -3.31
C GLY A 598 17.79 3.65 -4.44
N THR A 599 17.54 2.45 -4.94
CA THR A 599 16.60 2.22 -6.05
C THR A 599 15.78 0.95 -5.80
N LEU A 600 14.46 1.07 -5.93
CA LEU A 600 13.50 -0.03 -5.89
C LEU A 600 12.72 -0.03 -7.21
N ARG A 601 12.85 -1.07 -8.03
CA ARG A 601 12.28 -1.11 -9.39
C ARG A 601 11.49 -2.37 -9.67
N ASN A 602 10.20 -2.23 -10.00
CA ASN A 602 9.44 -3.28 -10.66
C ASN A 602 9.48 -3.11 -12.19
N ALA A 603 9.80 -4.17 -12.90
CA ALA A 603 9.67 -4.30 -14.36
C ALA A 603 9.09 -5.66 -14.78
N GLY A 604 8.74 -6.51 -13.81
CA GLY A 604 8.06 -7.78 -14.01
C GLY A 604 6.58 -7.69 -13.62
N SER A 605 6.04 -8.81 -13.12
CA SER A 605 4.65 -8.90 -12.66
C SER A 605 4.57 -8.90 -11.14
N ILE A 606 3.62 -8.17 -10.58
CA ILE A 606 3.20 -8.25 -9.18
C ILE A 606 1.72 -8.62 -9.15
N ILE A 607 1.36 -9.66 -8.41
CA ILE A 607 -0.01 -10.16 -8.30
C ILE A 607 -0.41 -10.15 -6.82
N VAL A 608 -1.42 -9.35 -6.47
CA VAL A 608 -1.92 -9.22 -5.10
C VAL A 608 -3.24 -9.96 -4.98
N ASN A 609 -3.21 -11.20 -4.48
CA ASN A 609 -4.40 -12.03 -4.26
C ASN A 609 -4.89 -11.99 -2.82
N GLY A 610 -4.14 -11.39 -1.88
CA GLY A 610 -4.44 -11.41 -0.45
C GLY A 610 -5.85 -10.96 -0.13
N ALA A 611 -6.60 -11.84 0.54
CA ALA A 611 -8.00 -11.71 0.92
C ALA A 611 -8.24 -12.53 2.20
N ALA A 612 -7.39 -12.32 3.21
CA ALA A 612 -7.52 -13.03 4.48
C ALA A 612 -8.93 -12.82 5.08
N PRO A 613 -9.51 -13.82 5.77
CA PRO A 613 -10.89 -13.76 6.23
C PRO A 613 -11.19 -12.57 7.15
N GLY A 614 -12.42 -12.05 7.11
CA GLY A 614 -12.87 -10.89 7.90
C GLY A 614 -12.55 -9.58 7.19
N THR A 615 -11.98 -8.61 7.91
CA THR A 615 -11.50 -7.33 7.35
C THR A 615 -9.98 -7.40 7.29
N PRO A 616 -9.34 -7.83 6.18
CA PRO A 616 -7.90 -8.05 6.16
C PRO A 616 -7.10 -6.75 6.25
N LEU A 617 -5.92 -6.80 6.87
CA LEU A 617 -4.92 -5.73 6.77
C LEU A 617 -4.47 -5.57 5.31
N ALA A 618 -4.23 -4.32 4.90
CA ALA A 618 -3.93 -4.01 3.52
C ALA A 618 -2.70 -4.75 2.98
N ASN A 619 -2.79 -5.20 1.73
CA ASN A 619 -1.66 -5.76 0.99
C ASN A 619 -1.22 -4.78 -0.10
N VAL A 620 0.09 -4.56 -0.23
CA VAL A 620 0.65 -3.53 -1.11
C VAL A 620 1.53 -4.15 -2.20
N GLY A 621 1.34 -3.74 -3.46
CA GLY A 621 2.24 -4.12 -4.55
C GLY A 621 3.62 -3.48 -4.37
N MET A 622 3.66 -2.15 -4.37
CA MET A 622 4.87 -1.37 -4.09
C MET A 622 4.64 -0.35 -2.98
N LEU A 623 5.39 -0.47 -1.87
CA LEU A 623 5.33 0.44 -0.73
C LEU A 623 6.57 1.36 -0.71
N ALA A 624 6.33 2.67 -0.77
CA ALA A 624 7.31 3.71 -0.51
C ALA A 624 6.86 4.50 0.73
N ALA A 625 7.54 4.35 1.86
CA ALA A 625 7.17 5.00 3.11
C ALA A 625 8.35 5.77 3.71
N ASP A 626 8.21 7.09 3.83
CA ASP A 626 9.21 8.02 4.38
C ASP A 626 10.63 7.76 3.85
N THR A 627 10.74 7.45 2.56
CA THR A 627 11.96 6.99 1.91
C THR A 627 12.47 7.98 0.87
N ALA A 628 13.80 8.14 0.81
CA ALA A 628 14.51 8.91 -0.21
C ALA A 628 15.01 8.03 -1.38
N ALA A 629 14.65 6.75 -1.41
CA ALA A 629 14.96 5.87 -2.53
C ALA A 629 14.17 6.25 -3.79
N THR A 630 14.74 5.98 -4.97
CA THR A 630 14.01 6.07 -6.25
C THR A 630 13.14 4.83 -6.40
N VAL A 631 11.82 4.99 -6.29
CA VAL A 631 10.84 3.89 -6.42
C VAL A 631 10.14 3.96 -7.78
N THR A 632 10.24 2.89 -8.57
CA THR A 632 9.73 2.87 -9.96
C THR A 632 8.98 1.58 -10.32
N ASN A 633 7.85 1.71 -11.01
CA ASN A 633 7.14 0.62 -11.68
C ASN A 633 7.14 0.83 -13.19
N THR A 634 7.59 -0.16 -13.94
CA THR A 634 7.54 -0.26 -15.41
C THR A 634 6.87 -1.56 -15.86
N GLY A 635 6.54 -2.44 -14.91
CA GLY A 635 5.94 -3.74 -15.13
C GLY A 635 4.42 -3.72 -14.96
N THR A 636 3.83 -4.86 -14.62
CA THR A 636 2.39 -4.99 -14.35
C THR A 636 2.13 -5.23 -12.88
N ILE A 637 1.11 -4.57 -12.33
CA ILE A 637 0.58 -4.83 -10.98
C ILE A 637 -0.89 -5.18 -11.12
N THR A 638 -1.30 -6.36 -10.65
CA THR A 638 -2.69 -6.83 -10.70
C THR A 638 -3.22 -7.02 -9.28
N LEU A 639 -4.33 -6.36 -8.95
CA LEU A 639 -4.99 -6.39 -7.65
C LEU A 639 -6.25 -7.26 -7.73
N ASN A 640 -6.18 -8.52 -7.31
CA ASN A 640 -7.32 -9.45 -7.32
C ASN A 640 -7.99 -9.61 -5.95
N GLY A 641 -7.23 -9.36 -4.88
CA GLY A 641 -7.64 -9.59 -3.50
C GLY A 641 -8.56 -8.50 -2.93
N VAL A 642 -8.57 -8.41 -1.60
CA VAL A 642 -9.34 -7.46 -0.80
C VAL A 642 -8.40 -6.53 -0.06
N ASN A 643 -8.77 -5.25 0.09
CA ASN A 643 -7.96 -4.20 0.70
C ASN A 643 -6.55 -4.10 0.07
N GLY A 644 -6.47 -4.26 -1.25
CA GLY A 644 -5.24 -4.25 -2.02
C GLY A 644 -4.87 -2.85 -2.54
N ILE A 645 -3.60 -2.49 -2.44
CA ILE A 645 -3.06 -1.22 -2.96
C ILE A 645 -1.95 -1.52 -3.98
N GLY A 646 -2.03 -0.97 -5.19
CA GLY A 646 -1.02 -1.19 -6.23
C GLY A 646 0.30 -0.51 -5.89
N VAL A 647 0.27 0.82 -5.82
CA VAL A 647 1.41 1.65 -5.40
C VAL A 647 0.97 2.54 -4.24
N MET A 648 1.63 2.39 -3.08
CA MET A 648 1.39 3.21 -1.90
C MET A 648 2.59 4.13 -1.63
N VAL A 649 2.32 5.43 -1.51
CA VAL A 649 3.33 6.46 -1.21
C VAL A 649 2.94 7.18 0.07
N VAL A 650 3.74 7.01 1.12
CA VAL A 650 3.52 7.64 2.44
C VAL A 650 4.65 8.63 2.72
N GLY A 651 4.27 9.88 2.96
CA GLY A 651 5.17 11.00 3.24
C GLY A 651 4.61 11.86 4.37
N THR A 652 4.41 11.23 5.52
CA THR A 652 3.90 11.84 6.75
C THR A 652 5.03 12.25 7.70
N GLY A 653 6.25 11.71 7.50
CA GLY A 653 7.43 12.01 8.30
C GLY A 653 8.29 13.17 7.78
N SER A 654 9.58 13.11 8.11
CA SER A 654 10.56 14.15 7.78
C SER A 654 11.25 13.96 6.42
N THR A 655 10.94 12.89 5.70
CA THR A 655 11.49 12.56 4.37
C THR A 655 10.46 12.86 3.30
N ALA A 656 10.87 13.48 2.19
CA ALA A 656 10.00 13.59 1.02
C ALA A 656 10.01 12.25 0.29
N THR A 657 8.83 11.69 0.04
CA THR A 657 8.69 10.35 -0.52
C THR A 657 8.07 10.45 -1.91
N ALA A 658 8.70 9.79 -2.88
CA ALA A 658 8.18 9.76 -4.24
C ALA A 658 8.24 8.37 -4.89
N ALA A 659 7.25 8.07 -5.72
CA ALA A 659 7.24 6.90 -6.58
C ALA A 659 6.72 7.23 -7.98
N THR A 660 7.23 6.53 -8.99
CA THR A 660 6.82 6.71 -10.40
C THR A 660 6.38 5.38 -11.01
N SER A 661 5.18 5.32 -11.59
CA SER A 661 4.66 4.15 -12.29
C SER A 661 4.37 4.48 -13.76
N THR A 662 5.14 3.91 -14.68
CA THR A 662 4.90 3.94 -16.14
C THR A 662 4.39 2.58 -16.66
N GLY A 663 4.31 1.59 -15.77
CA GLY A 663 3.75 0.27 -16.06
C GLY A 663 2.23 0.20 -15.94
N THR A 664 1.67 -0.99 -16.17
CA THR A 664 0.23 -1.25 -16.07
C THR A 664 -0.19 -1.53 -14.62
N ILE A 665 -1.33 -1.01 -14.21
CA ILE A 665 -2.01 -1.32 -12.95
C ILE A 665 -3.44 -1.75 -13.25
N ASP A 666 -3.78 -2.99 -12.90
CA ASP A 666 -5.12 -3.57 -13.05
C ASP A 666 -5.78 -3.68 -11.68
N VAL A 667 -6.87 -2.93 -11.46
CA VAL A 667 -7.64 -2.93 -10.21
C VAL A 667 -8.87 -3.84 -10.39
N ALA A 668 -8.65 -5.14 -10.23
CA ALA A 668 -9.65 -6.17 -10.51
C ALA A 668 -10.56 -6.50 -9.32
N GLY A 669 -10.02 -6.54 -8.11
CA GLY A 669 -10.80 -6.57 -6.88
C GLY A 669 -11.43 -5.21 -6.60
N GLY A 670 -12.57 -5.22 -5.91
CA GLY A 670 -13.43 -4.06 -5.72
C GLY A 670 -13.75 -3.78 -4.25
N LEU A 671 -14.89 -3.13 -4.00
CA LEU A 671 -15.54 -3.09 -2.70
C LEU A 671 -15.95 -4.51 -2.31
N ASP A 672 -15.33 -5.03 -1.26
CA ASP A 672 -15.64 -6.34 -0.73
C ASP A 672 -16.91 -6.29 0.15
N PRO A 673 -17.97 -7.06 -0.14
CA PRO A 673 -19.20 -7.02 0.65
C PRO A 673 -19.06 -7.49 2.10
N ALA A 674 -18.02 -8.28 2.42
CA ALA A 674 -17.82 -8.81 3.76
C ALA A 674 -17.10 -7.82 4.69
N SER A 675 -16.06 -7.16 4.17
CA SER A 675 -15.21 -6.23 4.92
C SER A 675 -15.53 -4.77 4.71
N ASP A 676 -16.26 -4.43 3.63
CA ASP A 676 -16.55 -3.08 3.19
C ASP A 676 -15.27 -2.27 2.85
N THR A 677 -14.18 -2.96 2.50
CA THR A 677 -12.91 -2.37 2.07
C THR A 677 -12.80 -2.35 0.55
N ARG A 678 -12.00 -1.42 0.00
CA ARG A 678 -11.81 -1.22 -1.44
C ARG A 678 -10.38 -1.47 -1.86
N ASN A 679 -10.17 -1.74 -3.15
CA ASN A 679 -8.85 -1.74 -3.77
C ASN A 679 -8.52 -0.40 -4.42
N TYR A 680 -7.24 -0.06 -4.39
CA TYR A 680 -6.69 1.20 -4.87
C TYR A 680 -5.56 0.94 -5.85
N GLY A 681 -5.64 1.50 -7.06
CA GLY A 681 -4.53 1.44 -8.01
C GLY A 681 -3.29 2.17 -7.48
N VAL A 682 -3.46 3.44 -7.15
CA VAL A 682 -2.42 4.29 -6.55
C VAL A 682 -2.99 5.06 -5.37
N TRP A 683 -2.27 5.03 -4.25
CA TRP A 683 -2.59 5.75 -3.03
C TRP A 683 -1.40 6.59 -2.59
N ALA A 684 -1.59 7.90 -2.43
CA ALA A 684 -0.59 8.79 -1.84
C ALA A 684 -1.14 9.49 -0.60
N GLU A 685 -0.35 9.54 0.47
CA GLU A 685 -0.76 10.05 1.77
C GLU A 685 0.32 10.91 2.44
N GLY A 686 -0.10 12.09 2.88
CA GLY A 686 0.72 13.03 3.61
C GLY A 686 1.28 14.15 2.73
N PRO A 687 1.59 15.32 3.31
CA PRO A 687 1.94 16.53 2.57
C PRO A 687 3.28 16.43 1.81
N ARG A 688 4.08 15.39 2.06
CA ARG A 688 5.37 15.15 1.41
C ARG A 688 5.37 13.91 0.53
N ALA A 689 4.20 13.30 0.32
CA ALA A 689 4.02 12.22 -0.62
C ALA A 689 3.75 12.76 -2.03
N LYS A 690 4.53 12.27 -3.00
CA LYS A 690 4.32 12.53 -4.42
C LYS A 690 4.30 11.24 -5.23
N ALA A 691 3.20 10.95 -5.90
CA ALA A 691 3.16 9.86 -6.90
C ALA A 691 3.12 10.44 -8.32
N THR A 692 3.78 9.76 -9.27
CA THR A 692 3.65 10.05 -10.70
C THR A 692 3.22 8.77 -11.41
N VAL A 693 2.16 8.82 -12.20
CA VAL A 693 1.60 7.66 -12.90
C VAL A 693 1.48 8.01 -14.38
N ASP A 694 2.06 7.23 -15.28
CA ASP A 694 2.02 7.44 -16.73
C ASP A 694 2.02 6.09 -17.49
N GLY A 695 1.40 5.07 -16.91
CA GLY A 695 1.11 3.79 -17.56
C GLY A 695 -0.36 3.40 -17.37
N ALA A 696 -0.81 2.38 -18.11
CA ALA A 696 -2.23 2.02 -18.16
C ALA A 696 -2.81 1.73 -16.77
N LEU A 697 -3.96 2.31 -16.46
CA LEU A 697 -4.70 2.09 -15.21
C LEU A 697 -6.10 1.57 -15.55
N ASN A 698 -6.34 0.27 -15.34
CA ASN A 698 -7.58 -0.40 -15.72
C ASN A 698 -8.44 -0.70 -14.48
N LEU A 699 -9.71 -0.31 -14.52
CA LEU A 699 -10.68 -0.57 -13.46
C LEU A 699 -11.68 -1.63 -13.94
N THR A 700 -11.69 -2.80 -13.29
CA THR A 700 -12.65 -3.88 -13.59
C THR A 700 -13.46 -4.31 -12.37
N GLY A 701 -13.01 -4.01 -11.15
CA GLY A 701 -13.71 -4.34 -9.91
C GLY A 701 -14.80 -3.33 -9.53
N ASN A 702 -15.94 -3.80 -9.03
CA ASN A 702 -17.01 -2.92 -8.52
C ASN A 702 -16.48 -2.06 -7.38
N GLY A 703 -16.67 -0.74 -7.39
CA GLY A 703 -16.18 0.09 -6.29
C GLY A 703 -14.67 0.32 -6.24
N ALA A 704 -13.92 -0.16 -7.24
CA ALA A 704 -12.48 0.09 -7.35
C ALA A 704 -12.17 1.59 -7.44
N ILE A 705 -11.04 1.99 -6.86
CA ILE A 705 -10.54 3.37 -6.92
C ILE A 705 -9.22 3.37 -7.70
N GLY A 706 -9.15 4.17 -8.77
CA GLY A 706 -7.96 4.28 -9.59
C GLY A 706 -6.83 4.99 -8.85
N VAL A 707 -7.04 6.27 -8.56
CA VAL A 707 -6.05 7.15 -7.94
C VAL A 707 -6.64 7.82 -6.71
N HIS A 708 -5.95 7.73 -5.57
CA HIS A 708 -6.36 8.34 -4.32
C HIS A 708 -5.25 9.21 -3.71
N ALA A 709 -5.48 10.52 -3.65
CA ALA A 709 -4.60 11.49 -2.99
C ALA A 709 -5.25 11.97 -1.69
N ARG A 710 -4.58 11.80 -0.55
CA ARG A 710 -5.12 12.21 0.75
C ARG A 710 -4.13 12.88 1.67
N ALA A 711 -4.66 13.63 2.64
CA ALA A 711 -3.89 14.30 3.70
C ALA A 711 -2.76 15.20 3.17
N GLY A 712 -3.01 15.95 2.08
CA GLY A 712 -2.03 16.89 1.50
C GLY A 712 -1.14 16.30 0.40
N ALA A 713 -1.34 15.04 0.01
CA ALA A 713 -0.53 14.39 -1.01
C ALA A 713 -0.78 14.96 -2.42
N THR A 714 0.24 14.83 -3.29
CA THR A 714 0.13 15.20 -4.71
C THR A 714 0.30 13.97 -5.60
N ILE A 715 -0.58 13.79 -6.58
CA ILE A 715 -0.45 12.76 -7.61
C ILE A 715 -0.47 13.42 -8.99
N ASP A 716 0.58 13.18 -9.78
CA ASP A 716 0.69 13.60 -11.18
C ASP A 716 0.30 12.43 -12.09
N VAL A 717 -0.74 12.60 -12.90
CA VAL A 717 -1.29 11.58 -13.80
C VAL A 717 -0.99 11.98 -15.25
N GLY A 718 -0.07 11.25 -15.87
CA GLY A 718 0.31 11.37 -17.27
C GLY A 718 -0.79 10.93 -18.24
N ALA A 719 -0.58 11.22 -19.52
CA ALA A 719 -1.59 10.98 -20.55
C ALA A 719 -1.89 9.49 -20.78
N ASN A 720 -0.97 8.60 -20.43
CA ASN A 720 -1.16 7.15 -20.56
C ASN A 720 -1.82 6.52 -19.31
N ALA A 721 -2.00 7.29 -18.24
CA ALA A 721 -2.53 6.84 -16.95
C ALA A 721 -3.95 7.31 -16.66
N VAL A 722 -4.70 7.68 -17.70
CA VAL A 722 -6.15 7.91 -17.58
C VAL A 722 -6.81 6.61 -17.09
N PRO A 723 -7.56 6.64 -15.97
CA PRO A 723 -8.33 5.49 -15.51
C PRO A 723 -9.28 5.00 -16.62
N ARG A 724 -9.20 3.72 -16.95
CA ARG A 724 -10.06 3.07 -17.94
C ARG A 724 -11.14 2.28 -17.22
N PHE A 725 -12.38 2.73 -17.32
CA PHE A 725 -13.56 2.07 -16.78
C PHE A 725 -13.97 0.92 -17.69
N MET A 726 -13.37 -0.26 -17.48
CA MET A 726 -13.49 -1.39 -18.40
C MET A 726 -14.73 -2.24 -18.12
N SER A 727 -15.05 -2.43 -16.84
CA SER A 727 -16.23 -3.17 -16.35
C SER A 727 -16.51 -2.84 -14.89
N GLY A 728 -17.66 -3.27 -14.38
CA GLY A 728 -18.06 -3.06 -12.99
C GLY A 728 -18.96 -1.84 -12.81
N THR A 729 -19.22 -1.44 -11.57
CA THR A 729 -20.06 -0.27 -11.21
C THR A 729 -19.51 0.44 -9.97
N ASN A 730 -20.01 1.65 -9.67
CA ASN A 730 -19.65 2.42 -8.46
C ASN A 730 -18.15 2.73 -8.33
N GLN A 731 -17.41 2.75 -9.44
CA GLN A 731 -15.97 2.99 -9.45
C GLN A 731 -15.66 4.48 -9.29
N THR A 732 -14.47 4.79 -8.79
CA THR A 732 -13.95 6.17 -8.78
C THR A 732 -12.63 6.25 -9.52
N GLY A 733 -12.54 7.11 -10.53
CA GLY A 733 -11.30 7.31 -11.29
C GLY A 733 -10.23 8.01 -10.46
N PHE A 734 -10.58 9.21 -10.00
CA PHE A 734 -9.72 10.11 -9.23
C PHE A 734 -10.42 10.51 -7.94
N TYR A 735 -9.76 10.30 -6.81
CA TYR A 735 -10.28 10.63 -5.50
C TYR A 735 -9.30 11.49 -4.69
N ALA A 736 -9.57 12.80 -4.60
CA ALA A 736 -8.81 13.72 -3.78
C ALA A 736 -9.55 14.03 -2.47
N TYR A 737 -8.91 13.81 -1.32
CA TYR A 737 -9.51 14.01 -0.02
C TYR A 737 -8.62 14.85 0.91
N GLY A 738 -9.19 15.87 1.54
CA GLY A 738 -8.48 16.66 2.54
C GLY A 738 -7.79 17.90 1.96
N ALA A 739 -7.62 18.91 2.81
CA ALA A 739 -6.93 20.14 2.46
C ALA A 739 -5.52 19.88 1.92
N GLY A 740 -5.19 20.54 0.80
CA GLY A 740 -3.88 20.44 0.16
C GLY A 740 -3.68 19.22 -0.73
N SER A 741 -4.58 18.24 -0.72
CA SER A 741 -4.50 17.08 -1.61
C SER A 741 -4.78 17.48 -3.06
N LYS A 742 -3.97 16.97 -4.00
CA LYS A 742 -4.01 17.37 -5.42
C LYS A 742 -3.85 16.18 -6.35
N ILE A 743 -4.62 16.19 -7.44
CA ILE A 743 -4.47 15.28 -8.57
C ILE A 743 -4.31 16.14 -9.83
N ASN A 744 -3.13 16.10 -10.44
CA ASN A 744 -2.82 16.86 -11.66
C ASN A 744 -2.94 15.92 -12.87
N VAL A 745 -3.81 16.23 -13.82
CA VAL A 745 -4.03 15.38 -15.00
C VAL A 745 -3.40 16.02 -16.23
N ALA A 746 -2.61 15.24 -16.97
CA ALA A 746 -1.94 15.68 -18.20
C ALA A 746 -2.74 15.37 -19.47
N ALA A 747 -3.69 14.42 -19.44
CA ALA A 747 -4.53 14.11 -20.58
C ALA A 747 -5.54 15.22 -20.87
N GLN A 748 -5.88 15.42 -22.15
CA GLN A 748 -6.97 16.32 -22.56
C GLN A 748 -8.32 15.60 -22.65
N HIS A 749 -8.35 14.27 -22.66
CA HIS A 749 -9.58 13.52 -22.85
C HIS A 749 -9.69 12.43 -21.80
N LEU A 750 -10.83 12.38 -21.12
CA LEU A 750 -11.15 11.44 -20.06
C LEU A 750 -12.55 10.87 -20.29
N SER A 751 -12.80 9.65 -19.83
CA SER A 751 -14.12 9.04 -19.88
C SER A 751 -14.47 8.35 -18.56
N VAL A 752 -15.76 8.33 -18.23
CA VAL A 752 -16.34 7.42 -17.23
C VAL A 752 -17.40 6.57 -17.91
N ASP A 753 -17.05 5.31 -18.15
CA ASP A 753 -17.79 4.42 -19.05
C ASP A 753 -18.72 3.44 -18.34
N THR A 754 -18.52 3.22 -17.04
CA THR A 754 -19.31 2.28 -16.25
C THR A 754 -20.40 2.98 -15.44
N ASP A 755 -21.50 2.27 -15.19
CA ASP A 755 -22.66 2.79 -14.47
C ASP A 755 -22.33 3.18 -13.02
N ASP A 756 -23.07 4.16 -12.51
CA ASP A 756 -23.00 4.68 -11.13
C ASP A 756 -21.59 5.12 -10.69
N SER A 757 -20.67 5.28 -11.64
CA SER A 757 -19.25 5.56 -11.40
C SER A 757 -18.97 7.05 -11.48
N THR A 758 -17.92 7.50 -10.80
CA THR A 758 -17.52 8.91 -10.73
C THR A 758 -16.11 9.07 -11.28
N LEU A 759 -15.91 9.97 -12.24
CA LEU A 759 -14.56 10.25 -12.73
C LEU A 759 -13.72 10.99 -11.69
N PHE A 760 -14.19 12.14 -11.20
CA PHE A 760 -13.55 12.91 -10.14
C PHE A 760 -14.43 13.00 -8.90
N ARG A 761 -13.95 12.48 -7.77
CA ARG A 761 -14.50 12.78 -6.45
C ARG A 761 -13.52 13.66 -5.68
N ILE A 762 -14.00 14.80 -5.21
CA ILE A 762 -13.20 15.83 -4.55
C ILE A 762 -13.87 16.10 -3.21
N ALA A 763 -13.14 15.91 -2.12
CA ALA A 763 -13.76 15.83 -0.81
C ALA A 763 -13.00 16.56 0.29
N SER A 764 -13.75 17.05 1.27
CA SER A 764 -13.28 17.53 2.57
C SER A 764 -12.10 18.51 2.51
N GLY A 765 -12.19 19.54 1.67
CA GLY A 765 -11.17 20.60 1.57
C GLY A 765 -10.20 20.48 0.38
N ALA A 766 -10.32 19.43 -0.43
CA ALA A 766 -9.59 19.33 -1.69
C ALA A 766 -10.15 20.30 -2.75
N ALA A 767 -9.41 20.53 -3.83
CA ALA A 767 -9.79 21.44 -4.89
C ALA A 767 -9.72 20.79 -6.29
N TYR A 768 -10.68 21.11 -7.14
CA TYR A 768 -10.69 20.77 -8.57
C TYR A 768 -10.74 22.05 -9.41
N THR A 769 -9.94 22.08 -10.47
CA THR A 769 -9.74 23.29 -11.29
C THR A 769 -10.10 23.08 -12.77
N GLY A 770 -10.63 21.93 -13.16
CA GLY A 770 -11.01 21.64 -14.56
C GLY A 770 -9.86 21.74 -15.57
N ALA A 771 -8.62 21.77 -15.09
CA ALA A 771 -7.46 22.07 -15.89
C ALA A 771 -6.70 20.80 -16.26
N SER A 772 -6.20 20.76 -17.49
CA SER A 772 -5.18 19.82 -17.93
C SER A 772 -3.90 20.56 -18.26
N ALA A 773 -2.75 19.97 -17.94
CA ALA A 773 -1.45 20.52 -18.32
C ALA A 773 -1.26 20.60 -19.85
N ALA A 774 -2.05 19.83 -20.63
CA ALA A 774 -1.96 19.77 -22.08
C ALA A 774 -2.96 20.70 -22.81
N GLY A 775 -3.87 21.38 -22.11
CA GLY A 775 -4.88 22.27 -22.72
C GLY A 775 -6.27 22.09 -22.12
N THR A 776 -7.30 22.37 -22.91
CA THR A 776 -8.70 22.16 -22.51
C THR A 776 -8.97 20.69 -22.20
N LEU A 777 -9.63 20.44 -21.07
CA LEU A 777 -10.02 19.10 -20.64
C LEU A 777 -11.40 18.74 -21.19
N THR A 778 -11.52 17.62 -21.88
CA THR A 778 -12.78 17.02 -22.37
C THR A 778 -13.10 15.78 -21.53
N THR A 779 -14.33 15.70 -21.04
CA THR A 779 -14.81 14.62 -20.18
C THR A 779 -16.08 14.00 -20.77
N ASP A 780 -16.01 12.73 -21.13
CA ASP A 780 -17.15 11.92 -21.54
C ASP A 780 -17.78 11.20 -20.33
N VAL A 781 -19.05 11.47 -20.07
CA VAL A 781 -19.83 10.78 -19.03
C VAL A 781 -20.76 9.79 -19.73
N ASN A 782 -20.27 8.57 -19.93
CA ASN A 782 -20.91 7.55 -20.79
C ASN A 782 -21.77 6.55 -20.00
N GLY A 783 -21.36 6.18 -18.79
CA GLY A 783 -22.11 5.25 -17.94
C GLY A 783 -23.46 5.82 -17.48
N ALA A 784 -24.47 4.96 -17.30
CA ALA A 784 -25.75 5.39 -16.75
C ALA A 784 -25.59 5.84 -15.29
N ARG A 785 -26.20 6.97 -14.92
CA ARG A 785 -26.05 7.62 -13.60
C ARG A 785 -24.59 7.93 -13.22
N ALA A 786 -23.67 7.90 -14.18
CA ALA A 786 -22.28 8.25 -13.95
C ALA A 786 -22.12 9.76 -13.74
N ARG A 787 -21.03 10.15 -13.07
CA ARG A 787 -20.73 11.54 -12.73
C ARG A 787 -19.38 11.95 -13.29
N GLY A 788 -19.31 13.11 -13.95
CA GLY A 788 -18.06 13.72 -14.36
C GLY A 788 -17.26 14.19 -13.14
N VAL A 789 -17.82 15.14 -12.37
CA VAL A 789 -17.20 15.65 -11.15
C VAL A 789 -18.21 15.68 -10.01
N LEU A 790 -17.78 15.22 -8.84
CA LEU A 790 -18.49 15.30 -7.58
C LEU A 790 -17.61 15.99 -6.53
N ALA A 791 -18.00 17.19 -6.13
CA ALA A 791 -17.39 17.92 -5.03
C ALA A 791 -18.27 17.80 -3.78
N THR A 792 -17.69 17.38 -2.65
CA THR A 792 -18.44 17.10 -1.42
C THR A 792 -17.72 17.60 -0.17
N GLY A 793 -18.46 18.06 0.83
CA GLY A 793 -17.93 18.45 2.13
C GLY A 793 -17.43 19.90 2.22
N ALA A 794 -17.41 20.42 3.45
CA ALA A 794 -16.99 21.80 3.74
C ALA A 794 -15.54 22.08 3.32
N GLY A 795 -15.30 23.28 2.79
CA GLY A 795 -13.99 23.74 2.33
C GLY A 795 -13.57 23.20 0.96
N THR A 796 -14.31 22.22 0.42
CA THR A 796 -14.08 21.70 -0.94
C THR A 796 -14.47 22.75 -1.98
N THR A 797 -13.62 22.90 -3.00
CA THR A 797 -13.86 23.83 -4.11
C THR A 797 -13.80 23.13 -5.46
N LEU A 798 -14.69 23.55 -6.36
CA LEU A 798 -14.76 23.08 -7.74
C LEU A 798 -14.83 24.28 -8.69
N SER A 799 -13.98 24.28 -9.69
CA SER A 799 -14.02 25.19 -10.84
C SER A 799 -13.81 24.35 -12.10
N THR A 800 -14.67 24.51 -13.10
CA THR A 800 -14.58 23.76 -14.37
C THR A 800 -13.56 24.35 -15.33
N GLY A 801 -13.15 25.61 -15.14
CA GLY A 801 -12.32 26.33 -16.09
C GLY A 801 -12.91 26.28 -17.50
N ASP A 802 -12.09 25.94 -18.48
CA ASP A 802 -12.50 25.83 -19.88
C ASP A 802 -12.96 24.41 -20.28
N ALA A 803 -13.26 23.53 -19.31
CA ALA A 803 -13.53 22.12 -19.58
C ALA A 803 -14.82 21.88 -20.40
N VAL A 804 -14.78 20.83 -21.24
CA VAL A 804 -15.90 20.34 -22.03
C VAL A 804 -16.44 19.05 -21.42
N TYR A 805 -17.75 18.95 -21.23
CA TYR A 805 -18.44 17.76 -20.73
C TYR A 805 -19.44 17.26 -21.76
N HIS A 806 -19.31 16.00 -22.18
CA HIS A 806 -20.31 15.30 -22.99
C HIS A 806 -21.04 14.28 -22.12
N VAL A 807 -22.29 14.56 -21.78
CA VAL A 807 -23.11 13.68 -20.92
C VAL A 807 -23.92 12.74 -21.79
N ASN A 808 -23.36 11.56 -22.07
CA ASN A 808 -23.88 10.57 -23.01
C ASN A 808 -24.63 9.42 -22.32
N GLY A 809 -24.45 9.23 -21.01
CA GLY A 809 -25.14 8.23 -20.21
C GLY A 809 -26.53 8.69 -19.78
N ALA A 810 -27.49 7.75 -19.76
CA ALA A 810 -28.83 8.01 -19.22
C ALA A 810 -28.73 8.41 -17.74
N ASP A 811 -29.45 9.47 -17.35
CA ASP A 811 -29.39 10.05 -16.00
C ASP A 811 -27.97 10.46 -15.54
N GLY A 812 -27.04 10.62 -16.49
CA GLY A 812 -25.66 11.05 -16.20
C GLY A 812 -25.60 12.51 -15.74
N ILE A 813 -24.58 12.84 -14.95
CA ILE A 813 -24.40 14.17 -14.37
C ILE A 813 -23.02 14.72 -14.74
N ALA A 814 -22.94 15.91 -15.33
CA ALA A 814 -21.66 16.55 -15.57
C ALA A 814 -20.99 16.99 -14.26
N VAL A 815 -21.68 17.83 -13.48
CA VAL A 815 -21.17 18.40 -12.23
C VAL A 815 -22.15 18.18 -11.08
N ALA A 816 -21.65 17.71 -9.95
CA ALA A 816 -22.39 17.62 -8.69
C ALA A 816 -21.61 18.31 -7.57
N VAL A 817 -22.30 19.14 -6.79
CA VAL A 817 -21.74 19.84 -5.63
C VAL A 817 -22.64 19.54 -4.44
N GLU A 818 -22.08 18.99 -3.39
CA GLU A 818 -22.86 18.57 -2.23
C GLU A 818 -22.20 18.89 -0.87
N GLY A 819 -22.99 18.84 0.21
CA GLY A 819 -22.44 18.69 1.56
C GLY A 819 -21.60 19.85 2.09
N GLY A 820 -21.83 21.07 1.62
CA GLY A 820 -21.10 22.27 2.03
C GLY A 820 -19.96 22.67 1.11
N ALA A 821 -19.80 21.96 -0.01
CA ALA A 821 -18.85 22.34 -1.05
C ALA A 821 -19.31 23.60 -1.81
N GLN A 822 -18.36 24.26 -2.47
CA GLN A 822 -18.62 25.40 -3.35
C GLN A 822 -18.12 25.09 -4.76
N GLY A 823 -19.00 25.20 -5.75
CA GLY A 823 -18.67 24.96 -7.15
C GLY A 823 -18.97 26.12 -8.06
N ALA A 824 -18.19 26.23 -9.13
CA ALA A 824 -18.40 27.13 -10.26
C ALA A 824 -18.28 26.35 -11.57
N ILE A 825 -19.29 26.47 -12.43
CA ILE A 825 -19.21 26.16 -13.85
C ILE A 825 -18.81 27.46 -14.54
N ASP A 826 -17.53 27.59 -14.84
CA ASP A 826 -16.92 28.82 -15.34
C ASP A 826 -17.36 29.13 -16.78
N ALA A 827 -17.34 30.41 -17.16
CA ALA A 827 -17.85 30.89 -18.45
C ALA A 827 -17.18 30.25 -19.70
N GLY A 828 -15.98 29.68 -19.54
CA GLY A 828 -15.26 28.97 -20.60
C GLY A 828 -15.71 27.51 -20.78
N ALA A 829 -16.45 26.94 -19.83
CA ALA A 829 -16.89 25.56 -19.89
C ALA A 829 -17.98 25.33 -20.94
N THR A 830 -18.04 24.12 -21.48
CA THR A 830 -19.11 23.65 -22.37
C THR A 830 -19.73 22.38 -21.79
N ILE A 831 -21.06 22.31 -21.72
CA ILE A 831 -21.77 21.12 -21.23
C ILE A 831 -22.82 20.71 -22.27
N ASP A 832 -22.62 19.54 -22.86
CA ASP A 832 -23.53 18.93 -23.82
C ASP A 832 -24.33 17.80 -23.16
N LEU A 833 -25.65 17.93 -23.12
CA LEU A 833 -26.55 16.91 -22.58
C LEU A 833 -27.08 16.03 -23.72
N ASN A 834 -26.48 14.86 -23.92
CA ASN A 834 -26.67 14.01 -25.10
C ASN A 834 -27.54 12.77 -24.87
N ALA A 835 -28.03 12.56 -23.65
CA ALA A 835 -28.89 11.43 -23.31
C ALA A 835 -30.13 11.85 -22.51
N ALA A 836 -31.18 11.02 -22.57
CA ALA A 836 -32.37 11.22 -21.75
C ALA A 836 -32.01 11.19 -20.26
N GLY A 837 -32.57 12.11 -19.48
CA GLY A 837 -32.27 12.25 -18.05
C GLY A 837 -30.94 12.93 -17.74
N ALA A 838 -30.09 13.24 -18.73
CA ALA A 838 -28.81 13.89 -18.51
C ALA A 838 -28.98 15.26 -17.81
N ILE A 839 -28.09 15.55 -16.85
CA ILE A 839 -28.14 16.74 -15.99
C ILE A 839 -26.83 17.52 -16.08
N ALA A 840 -26.91 18.85 -16.29
CA ALA A 840 -25.70 19.69 -16.33
C ALA A 840 -25.11 19.91 -14.93
N GLY A 841 -25.97 20.19 -13.94
CA GLY A 841 -25.50 20.38 -12.57
C GLY A 841 -26.50 19.97 -11.49
N VAL A 842 -26.00 19.35 -10.42
CA VAL A 842 -26.75 19.09 -9.19
C VAL A 842 -26.09 19.85 -8.03
N VAL A 843 -26.89 20.59 -7.26
CA VAL A 843 -26.46 21.20 -6.00
C VAL A 843 -27.34 20.71 -4.86
N ASP A 844 -26.72 19.99 -3.93
CA ASP A 844 -27.42 19.28 -2.86
C ASP A 844 -26.78 19.57 -1.51
N GLY A 845 -27.49 20.19 -0.56
CA GLY A 845 -26.88 20.38 0.76
C GLY A 845 -26.65 19.08 1.55
N GLN A 846 -27.25 17.96 1.15
CA GLN A 846 -27.01 16.64 1.71
C GLN A 846 -25.74 16.02 1.09
N ALA A 847 -24.74 15.73 1.93
CA ALA A 847 -23.55 14.97 1.50
C ALA A 847 -23.87 13.47 1.36
N HIS A 848 -23.15 12.78 0.48
CA HIS A 848 -23.21 11.33 0.33
C HIS A 848 -21.81 10.69 0.40
N ASP A 849 -21.73 9.48 0.96
CA ASP A 849 -20.51 8.66 0.97
C ASP A 849 -20.24 7.97 -0.38
N LEU A 850 -19.20 7.11 -0.45
CA LEU A 850 -18.88 6.34 -1.66
C LEU A 850 -19.87 5.20 -1.95
N ALA A 851 -20.76 4.86 -1.03
CA ALA A 851 -21.86 3.91 -1.25
C ALA A 851 -23.16 4.62 -1.69
N GLY A 852 -23.16 5.96 -1.67
CA GLY A 852 -24.32 6.79 -2.01
C GLY A 852 -25.29 7.00 -0.83
N ALA A 853 -24.90 6.65 0.40
CA ALA A 853 -25.73 6.88 1.58
C ALA A 853 -25.55 8.31 2.13
N ASN A 854 -26.61 8.86 2.71
CA ASN A 854 -26.62 10.21 3.27
C ASN A 854 -25.64 10.31 4.46
N THR A 855 -24.75 11.29 4.42
CA THR A 855 -23.82 11.61 5.51
C THR A 855 -24.12 12.96 6.13
N GLY A 856 -24.34 13.00 7.45
CA GLY A 856 -24.65 14.24 8.16
C GLY A 856 -26.00 14.85 7.80
N THR A 857 -26.31 16.01 8.38
CA THR A 857 -27.50 16.81 8.03
C THR A 857 -27.22 17.72 6.84
N PRO A 858 -28.24 18.11 6.06
CA PRO A 858 -28.05 19.07 4.99
C PRO A 858 -27.43 20.39 5.46
N VAL A 859 -26.49 20.93 4.67
CA VAL A 859 -25.79 22.19 4.93
C VAL A 859 -25.78 23.08 3.68
N ALA A 860 -25.66 24.40 3.88
CA ALA A 860 -25.64 25.36 2.78
C ALA A 860 -24.52 25.02 1.77
N THR A 861 -24.91 24.81 0.52
CA THR A 861 -24.05 24.39 -0.58
C THR A 861 -24.35 25.24 -1.80
N THR A 862 -23.34 25.63 -2.57
CA THR A 862 -23.55 26.56 -3.69
C THR A 862 -22.90 26.07 -4.97
N LEU A 863 -23.65 26.14 -6.06
CA LEU A 863 -23.16 25.97 -7.43
C LEU A 863 -23.46 27.26 -8.20
N THR A 864 -22.43 27.92 -8.72
CA THR A 864 -22.58 29.05 -9.64
C THR A 864 -22.45 28.58 -11.07
N ASN A 865 -23.40 28.94 -11.93
CA ASN A 865 -23.31 28.71 -13.37
C ASN A 865 -23.04 30.03 -14.11
N ASP A 866 -21.84 30.14 -14.67
CA ASP A 866 -21.42 31.24 -15.55
C ASP A 866 -21.35 30.81 -17.03
N ALA A 867 -21.60 29.52 -17.36
CA ALA A 867 -21.55 28.97 -18.72
C ALA A 867 -22.94 28.82 -19.38
N PRO A 868 -23.02 28.92 -20.72
CA PRO A 868 -24.22 28.52 -21.43
C PRO A 868 -24.41 27.00 -21.38
N VAL A 869 -25.62 26.54 -21.07
CA VAL A 869 -26.01 25.12 -21.15
C VAL A 869 -27.02 24.97 -22.27
N THR A 870 -26.70 24.19 -23.31
CA THR A 870 -27.59 24.00 -24.45
C THR A 870 -27.78 22.53 -24.79
N SER A 871 -29.01 22.13 -25.12
CA SER A 871 -29.27 20.77 -25.61
C SER A 871 -30.50 20.71 -26.51
N SER A 872 -30.52 19.74 -27.42
CA SER A 872 -31.69 19.37 -28.24
C SER A 872 -32.22 17.96 -27.93
N THR A 873 -31.59 17.28 -26.98
CA THR A 873 -31.97 15.94 -26.53
C THR A 873 -33.26 16.00 -25.73
N THR A 874 -34.16 15.05 -25.96
CA THR A 874 -35.45 14.97 -25.24
C THR A 874 -35.25 14.56 -23.79
N GLY A 875 -36.02 15.18 -22.87
CA GLY A 875 -36.07 14.76 -21.47
C GLY A 875 -34.79 15.05 -20.68
N VAL A 876 -34.02 16.08 -21.04
CA VAL A 876 -32.85 16.51 -20.26
C VAL A 876 -33.24 17.49 -19.16
N THR A 877 -32.40 17.59 -18.13
CA THR A 877 -32.55 18.59 -17.06
C THR A 877 -31.35 19.52 -17.06
N GLY A 878 -31.55 20.84 -17.00
CA GLY A 878 -30.43 21.76 -16.85
C GLY A 878 -29.79 21.59 -15.47
N PHE A 879 -30.50 22.01 -14.43
CA PHE A 879 -29.97 21.96 -13.06
C PHE A 879 -30.97 21.44 -12.03
N VAL A 880 -30.47 20.89 -10.93
CA VAL A 880 -31.26 20.50 -9.76
C VAL A 880 -30.67 21.16 -8.51
N ALA A 881 -31.51 21.81 -7.70
CA ALA A 881 -31.14 22.38 -6.41
C ALA A 881 -32.04 21.83 -5.29
N GLN A 882 -31.45 21.27 -4.24
CA GLN A 882 -32.21 20.64 -3.14
C GLN A 882 -31.46 20.64 -1.80
N ASN A 883 -32.19 20.40 -0.71
CA ASN A 883 -31.67 20.23 0.65
C ASN A 883 -30.73 21.35 1.12
N LEU A 884 -31.09 22.63 0.97
CA LEU A 884 -30.20 23.80 1.23
C LEU A 884 -29.10 24.03 0.18
N GLY A 885 -29.15 23.30 -0.94
CA GLY A 885 -28.40 23.61 -2.14
C GLY A 885 -28.93 24.87 -2.83
N THR A 886 -28.01 25.75 -3.22
CA THR A 886 -28.29 27.01 -3.92
C THR A 886 -27.63 27.00 -5.29
N LEU A 887 -28.43 27.14 -6.35
CA LEU A 887 -27.94 27.39 -7.70
C LEU A 887 -27.98 28.89 -8.00
N GLU A 888 -26.83 29.46 -8.35
CA GLU A 888 -26.71 30.82 -8.88
C GLU A 888 -26.57 30.77 -10.41
N ASN A 889 -27.68 30.88 -11.14
CA ASN A 889 -27.65 30.87 -12.60
C ASN A 889 -27.41 32.27 -13.18
N ARG A 890 -26.23 32.50 -13.78
CA ARG A 890 -25.82 33.79 -14.35
C ARG A 890 -25.69 33.79 -15.87
N ASN A 891 -25.95 32.66 -16.52
CA ASN A 891 -25.92 32.55 -17.98
C ASN A 891 -27.11 31.75 -18.53
N THR A 892 -27.13 31.53 -19.85
CA THR A 892 -28.28 30.98 -20.56
C THR A 892 -28.37 29.47 -20.42
N VAL A 893 -29.55 28.97 -20.03
CA VAL A 893 -29.95 27.57 -20.16
C VAL A 893 -30.96 27.47 -21.30
N LEU A 894 -30.63 26.78 -22.40
CA LEU A 894 -31.47 26.64 -23.59
C LEU A 894 -31.67 25.16 -23.94
N LEU A 895 -32.86 24.63 -23.65
CA LEU A 895 -33.20 23.23 -23.88
C LEU A 895 -34.30 23.14 -24.95
N THR A 896 -34.00 22.56 -26.10
CA THR A 896 -34.91 22.50 -27.25
C THR A 896 -35.56 21.13 -27.47
N GLY A 897 -35.04 20.09 -26.80
CA GLY A 897 -35.66 18.77 -26.84
C GLY A 897 -36.97 18.73 -26.04
N ALA A 898 -37.95 17.99 -26.55
CA ALA A 898 -39.26 17.86 -25.90
C ALA A 898 -39.15 17.20 -24.51
N GLY A 899 -40.02 17.60 -23.60
CA GLY A 899 -40.09 17.09 -22.23
C GLY A 899 -38.91 17.50 -21.34
N SER A 900 -38.11 18.49 -21.75
CA SER A 900 -36.96 18.94 -20.95
C SER A 900 -37.40 19.81 -19.77
N THR A 901 -36.55 19.89 -18.75
CA THR A 901 -36.74 20.76 -17.59
C THR A 901 -35.55 21.70 -17.44
N GLY A 902 -35.79 23.01 -17.42
CA GLY A 902 -34.70 24.00 -17.27
C GLY A 902 -34.00 23.86 -15.93
N VAL A 903 -34.76 23.99 -14.84
CA VAL A 903 -34.27 23.80 -13.47
C VAL A 903 -35.29 23.05 -12.61
N VAL A 904 -34.82 22.27 -11.64
CA VAL A 904 -35.61 21.64 -10.59
C VAL A 904 -35.26 22.28 -9.24
N VAL A 905 -36.28 22.74 -8.52
CA VAL A 905 -36.18 23.24 -7.15
C VAL A 905 -36.83 22.21 -6.22
N GLY A 906 -35.99 21.38 -5.61
CA GLY A 906 -36.39 20.38 -4.63
C GLY A 906 -36.68 20.99 -3.26
N ALA A 907 -37.00 20.13 -2.29
CA ALA A 907 -37.26 20.54 -0.90
C ALA A 907 -36.08 21.33 -0.34
N LEU A 908 -36.36 22.47 0.29
CA LEU A 908 -35.35 23.40 0.84
C LEU A 908 -34.30 23.90 -0.17
N GLY A 909 -34.49 23.65 -1.47
CA GLY A 909 -33.60 24.12 -2.52
C GLY A 909 -33.81 25.59 -2.85
N THR A 910 -32.75 26.26 -3.30
CA THR A 910 -32.80 27.64 -3.79
C THR A 910 -32.25 27.72 -5.21
N VAL A 911 -32.99 28.38 -6.10
CA VAL A 911 -32.50 28.76 -7.43
C VAL A 911 -32.59 30.28 -7.55
N ASN A 912 -31.46 30.91 -7.82
CA ASN A 912 -31.33 32.33 -8.10
C ASN A 912 -31.00 32.50 -9.58
N ASN A 913 -32.01 32.82 -10.38
CA ASN A 913 -31.86 33.05 -11.81
C ASN A 913 -31.65 34.54 -12.10
N ALA A 914 -30.44 34.91 -12.52
CA ALA A 914 -30.08 36.25 -12.94
C ALA A 914 -30.03 36.42 -14.47
N SER A 915 -30.25 35.35 -15.24
CA SER A 915 -30.13 35.32 -16.70
C SER A 915 -31.32 34.57 -17.34
N LYS A 916 -31.12 33.92 -18.49
CA LYS A 916 -32.18 33.28 -19.25
C LYS A 916 -32.24 31.76 -19.02
N ILE A 917 -33.40 31.24 -18.65
CA ILE A 917 -33.76 29.82 -18.74
C ILE A 917 -34.85 29.72 -19.81
N ARG A 918 -34.64 28.96 -20.88
CA ARG A 918 -35.61 28.74 -21.95
C ARG A 918 -35.72 27.27 -22.33
N VAL A 919 -36.94 26.77 -22.35
CA VAL A 919 -37.28 25.42 -22.76
C VAL A 919 -38.27 25.46 -23.91
N ALA A 920 -37.97 24.81 -25.04
CA ALA A 920 -38.83 24.89 -26.22
C ALA A 920 -40.13 24.09 -26.07
N ASN A 921 -40.07 22.93 -25.43
CA ASN A 921 -41.26 22.15 -25.10
C ASN A 921 -41.00 21.40 -23.79
N GLY A 922 -41.60 21.84 -22.69
CA GLY A 922 -41.37 21.25 -21.38
C GLY A 922 -41.68 22.20 -20.22
N THR A 923 -40.83 22.16 -19.19
CA THR A 923 -40.98 22.98 -17.98
C THR A 923 -39.78 23.91 -17.80
N GLY A 924 -40.00 25.21 -17.63
CA GLY A 924 -38.90 26.16 -17.33
C GLY A 924 -38.27 25.88 -15.96
N ALA A 925 -39.08 25.97 -14.91
CA ALA A 925 -38.70 25.64 -13.53
C ALA A 925 -39.72 24.71 -12.89
N LEU A 926 -39.29 23.52 -12.47
CA LEU A 926 -40.10 22.54 -11.75
C LEU A 926 -39.85 22.65 -10.25
N VAL A 927 -40.87 22.93 -9.46
CA VAL A 927 -40.80 23.09 -8.01
C VAL A 927 -41.54 21.95 -7.34
N GLN A 928 -40.82 21.11 -6.59
CA GLN A 928 -41.35 19.88 -6.01
C GLN A 928 -41.30 19.86 -4.47
N GLY A 929 -40.74 20.90 -3.86
CA GLY A 929 -40.37 20.90 -2.46
C GLY A 929 -41.13 21.90 -1.59
N ALA A 930 -41.42 21.52 -0.34
CA ALA A 930 -41.78 22.51 0.68
C ALA A 930 -40.61 23.48 0.92
N SER A 931 -40.93 24.76 1.10
CA SER A 931 -39.95 25.83 1.34
C SER A 931 -38.89 25.98 0.23
N ALA A 932 -39.23 25.62 -1.01
CA ALA A 932 -38.40 25.90 -2.17
C ALA A 932 -38.38 27.41 -2.48
N THR A 933 -37.22 27.95 -2.86
CA THR A 933 -37.07 29.36 -3.21
C THR A 933 -36.62 29.52 -4.65
N LEU A 934 -37.37 30.29 -5.45
CA LEU A 934 -37.02 30.62 -6.83
C LEU A 934 -36.96 32.13 -6.99
N THR A 935 -35.78 32.69 -6.84
CA THR A 935 -35.54 34.11 -7.13
C THR A 935 -35.31 34.26 -8.62
N ASN A 936 -36.11 35.08 -9.29
CA ASN A 936 -35.98 35.34 -10.73
C ASN A 936 -35.78 36.84 -10.98
N ALA A 937 -34.54 37.21 -11.30
CA ALA A 937 -34.17 38.53 -11.79
C ALA A 937 -34.00 38.57 -13.32
N GLY A 938 -33.91 37.40 -13.97
CA GLY A 938 -33.77 37.25 -15.42
C GLY A 938 -35.07 36.85 -16.12
N THR A 939 -35.02 35.82 -16.96
CA THR A 939 -36.19 35.28 -17.68
C THR A 939 -36.27 33.77 -17.53
N ILE A 940 -37.47 33.25 -17.26
CA ILE A 940 -37.81 31.82 -17.33
C ILE A 940 -38.86 31.67 -18.42
N GLU A 941 -38.58 30.89 -19.45
CA GLU A 941 -39.38 30.79 -20.67
C GLU A 941 -39.69 29.34 -21.03
N ALA A 942 -40.96 29.04 -21.30
CA ALA A 942 -41.41 27.78 -21.89
C ALA A 942 -42.16 28.08 -23.21
N ASP A 943 -41.61 27.71 -24.38
CA ASP A 943 -42.26 28.04 -25.66
C ASP A 943 -43.50 27.17 -25.93
N ASP A 944 -43.57 25.98 -25.31
CA ASP A 944 -44.68 25.03 -25.40
C ASP A 944 -44.55 23.99 -24.26
N GLY A 945 -45.51 23.06 -24.14
CA GLY A 945 -45.44 21.96 -23.19
C GLY A 945 -46.22 22.23 -21.91
N VAL A 946 -45.54 22.27 -20.76
CA VAL A 946 -46.17 22.25 -19.43
C VAL A 946 -46.32 23.66 -18.86
N ALA A 947 -45.22 24.28 -18.41
CA ALA A 947 -45.27 25.62 -17.83
C ALA A 947 -43.91 26.32 -17.76
N GLY A 948 -43.92 27.65 -17.69
CA GLY A 948 -42.75 28.43 -17.28
C GLY A 948 -42.30 28.06 -15.87
N VAL A 949 -43.23 28.02 -14.92
CA VAL A 949 -43.02 27.52 -13.55
C VAL A 949 -44.09 26.48 -13.22
N HIS A 950 -43.69 25.30 -12.78
CA HIS A 950 -44.60 24.19 -12.47
C HIS A 950 -44.39 23.75 -11.01
N LEU A 951 -45.44 23.78 -10.19
CA LEU A 951 -45.45 23.26 -8.83
C LEU A 951 -46.16 21.91 -8.79
N THR A 952 -45.56 20.92 -8.15
CA THR A 952 -46.14 19.58 -7.99
C THR A 952 -45.80 18.98 -6.62
N GLY A 953 -46.72 18.20 -6.05
CA GLY A 953 -46.57 17.56 -4.74
C GLY A 953 -47.12 18.37 -3.54
N ALA A 954 -47.44 17.66 -2.47
CA ALA A 954 -48.03 18.24 -1.26
C ALA A 954 -47.09 19.29 -0.61
N GLY A 955 -47.65 20.45 -0.23
CA GLY A 955 -46.90 21.54 0.38
C GLY A 955 -45.93 22.29 -0.55
N ALA A 956 -45.87 21.94 -1.84
CA ALA A 956 -45.04 22.64 -2.81
C ALA A 956 -45.41 24.13 -2.83
N SER A 957 -44.44 24.96 -2.49
CA SER A 957 -44.62 26.41 -2.44
C SER A 957 -43.38 27.10 -2.95
N VAL A 958 -43.58 28.22 -3.63
CA VAL A 958 -42.47 29.00 -4.18
C VAL A 958 -42.68 30.50 -3.95
N ALA A 959 -41.62 31.17 -3.53
CA ALA A 959 -41.54 32.62 -3.59
C ALA A 959 -40.90 33.02 -4.92
N LEU A 960 -41.69 33.56 -5.85
CA LEU A 960 -41.20 34.22 -7.05
C LEU A 960 -40.82 35.65 -6.68
N SER A 961 -39.55 35.83 -6.33
CA SER A 961 -39.02 37.13 -5.91
C SER A 961 -38.05 37.66 -6.96
N GLY A 962 -38.17 38.97 -7.25
CA GLY A 962 -37.33 39.65 -8.24
C GLY A 962 -38.14 40.22 -9.41
N ALA A 963 -37.54 41.20 -10.09
CA ALA A 963 -38.14 41.92 -11.22
C ALA A 963 -38.07 41.17 -12.56
N GLY A 964 -37.75 39.87 -12.53
CA GLY A 964 -37.62 39.03 -13.72
C GLY A 964 -38.96 38.68 -14.38
N ALA A 965 -38.88 38.09 -15.57
CA ALA A 965 -40.03 37.67 -16.36
C ALA A 965 -40.20 36.14 -16.35
N VAL A 966 -41.45 35.68 -16.31
CA VAL A 966 -41.87 34.32 -16.65
C VAL A 966 -42.66 34.42 -17.96
N ILE A 967 -42.21 33.71 -18.98
CA ILE A 967 -42.79 33.74 -20.32
C ILE A 967 -43.28 32.33 -20.65
N ALA A 968 -44.51 32.21 -21.14
CA ALA A 968 -45.01 30.93 -21.65
C ALA A 968 -45.71 31.11 -23.00
N ASN A 969 -45.56 30.15 -23.91
CA ASN A 969 -46.24 30.15 -25.18
C ASN A 969 -46.89 28.79 -25.49
N GLY A 970 -47.65 28.71 -26.59
CA GLY A 970 -48.23 27.45 -27.05
C GLY A 970 -49.26 26.93 -26.05
N SER A 971 -49.07 25.69 -25.58
CA SER A 971 -49.89 25.09 -24.50
C SER A 971 -49.37 25.35 -23.09
N ALA A 972 -48.17 25.92 -22.93
CA ALA A 972 -47.56 26.07 -21.61
C ALA A 972 -48.23 27.19 -20.80
N ASP A 973 -48.47 26.92 -19.52
CA ASP A 973 -48.91 27.93 -18.56
C ASP A 973 -47.73 28.81 -18.11
N GLY A 974 -48.00 30.06 -17.72
CA GLY A 974 -47.00 30.88 -17.05
C GLY A 974 -46.56 30.21 -15.73
N VAL A 975 -47.54 29.93 -14.88
CA VAL A 975 -47.38 29.15 -13.65
C VAL A 975 -48.46 28.08 -13.56
N LEU A 976 -48.08 26.82 -13.44
CA LEU A 976 -48.99 25.70 -13.17
C LEU A 976 -48.83 25.26 -11.71
N ILE A 977 -49.93 25.26 -10.95
CA ILE A 977 -50.04 24.59 -9.65
C ILE A 977 -50.85 23.32 -9.87
N ASP A 978 -50.15 22.19 -9.94
CA ASP A 978 -50.74 20.89 -10.23
C ASP A 978 -51.76 20.47 -9.18
N SER A 979 -52.69 19.61 -9.59
CA SER A 979 -53.70 18.96 -8.77
C SER A 979 -53.13 18.17 -7.59
N THR A 980 -51.86 17.76 -7.69
CA THR A 980 -51.11 17.08 -6.62
C THR A 980 -50.67 18.01 -5.49
N VAL A 981 -50.78 19.33 -5.67
CA VAL A 981 -50.46 20.32 -4.63
C VAL A 981 -51.63 20.44 -3.65
N SER A 982 -51.33 20.23 -2.36
CA SER A 982 -52.22 20.49 -1.24
C SER A 982 -51.52 21.38 -0.22
N ASP A 983 -52.19 22.42 0.27
CA ASP A 983 -51.66 23.35 1.28
C ASP A 983 -50.31 24.01 0.88
N GLY A 984 -50.14 24.25 -0.43
CA GLY A 984 -48.99 24.92 -1.05
C GLY A 984 -49.35 26.27 -1.67
N GLY A 985 -48.58 26.70 -2.68
CA GLY A 985 -48.94 27.84 -3.52
C GLY A 985 -47.79 28.78 -3.89
N ILE A 986 -48.13 30.00 -4.33
CA ILE A 986 -47.15 30.96 -4.86
C ILE A 986 -47.23 32.30 -4.14
N ALA A 987 -46.07 32.90 -3.89
CA ALA A 987 -45.95 34.29 -3.49
C ALA A 987 -45.10 35.02 -4.54
N ALA A 988 -45.75 35.80 -5.42
CA ALA A 988 -45.10 36.57 -6.47
C ALA A 988 -44.94 38.03 -6.04
N SER A 989 -43.74 38.59 -6.21
CA SER A 989 -43.42 39.97 -5.84
C SER A 989 -42.64 40.68 -6.95
N ALA A 990 -43.23 41.72 -7.53
CA ALA A 990 -42.68 42.52 -8.63
C ALA A 990 -42.31 41.74 -9.91
N THR A 991 -42.81 40.52 -10.07
CA THR A 991 -42.58 39.64 -11.23
C THR A 991 -43.49 40.00 -12.41
N SER A 992 -43.01 39.80 -13.64
CA SER A 992 -43.85 39.85 -14.85
C SER A 992 -44.13 38.44 -15.36
N ILE A 993 -45.40 38.09 -15.60
CA ILE A 993 -45.83 36.83 -16.19
C ILE A 993 -46.49 37.16 -17.53
N ALA A 994 -45.93 36.68 -18.64
CA ALA A 994 -46.41 36.93 -19.99
C ALA A 994 -46.73 35.60 -20.69
N VAL A 995 -47.98 35.40 -21.13
CA VAL A 995 -48.42 34.15 -21.76
C VAL A 995 -49.05 34.41 -23.12
N GLY A 996 -48.63 33.67 -24.14
CA GLY A 996 -49.15 33.75 -25.52
C GLY A 996 -49.59 32.40 -26.06
N GLY A 997 -50.88 32.22 -26.36
CA GLY A 997 -51.42 30.96 -26.85
C GLY A 997 -52.61 30.47 -26.04
N ALA A 998 -52.67 29.17 -25.77
CA ALA A 998 -53.79 28.53 -25.06
C ALA A 998 -53.56 28.40 -23.53
N GLY A 999 -52.31 28.55 -23.08
CA GLY A 999 -51.95 28.50 -21.66
C GLY A 999 -52.51 29.66 -20.84
N LYS A 1000 -52.52 29.48 -19.52
CA LYS A 1000 -53.00 30.46 -18.53
C LYS A 1000 -51.82 31.18 -17.90
N GLY A 1001 -52.03 32.41 -17.42
CA GLY A 1001 -51.02 33.15 -16.65
C GLY A 1001 -50.61 32.37 -15.39
N ILE A 1002 -51.59 32.02 -14.57
CA ILE A 1002 -51.49 31.09 -13.45
C ILE A 1002 -52.66 30.10 -13.58
N ASP A 1003 -52.40 28.80 -13.68
CA ASP A 1003 -53.44 27.76 -13.57
C ASP A 1003 -53.30 27.03 -12.24
N ASN A 1004 -54.32 27.11 -11.40
CA ASN A 1004 -54.35 26.46 -10.10
C ASN A 1004 -55.37 25.32 -10.07
N LEU A 1005 -54.83 24.10 -10.05
CA LEU A 1005 -55.57 22.86 -9.89
C LEU A 1005 -55.45 22.32 -8.46
N GLY A 1006 -54.52 22.85 -7.66
CA GLY A 1006 -54.21 22.41 -6.31
C GLY A 1006 -55.24 22.80 -5.24
N THR A 1007 -55.34 21.99 -4.20
CA THR A 1007 -56.27 22.21 -3.07
C THR A 1007 -55.64 23.08 -1.98
N ASN A 1008 -56.43 23.97 -1.39
CA ASN A 1008 -56.00 24.92 -0.35
C ASN A 1008 -54.79 25.78 -0.73
N ALA A 1009 -54.53 25.96 -2.03
CA ALA A 1009 -53.39 26.72 -2.51
C ALA A 1009 -53.49 28.20 -2.12
N THR A 1010 -52.38 28.80 -1.67
CA THR A 1010 -52.30 30.23 -1.37
C THR A 1010 -51.56 30.95 -2.49
N ILE A 1011 -52.21 31.93 -3.12
CA ILE A 1011 -51.67 32.70 -4.24
C ILE A 1011 -51.63 34.17 -3.83
N VAL A 1012 -50.44 34.72 -3.63
CA VAL A 1012 -50.23 36.12 -3.25
C VAL A 1012 -49.51 36.84 -4.38
N LEU A 1013 -50.13 37.91 -4.88
CA LEU A 1013 -49.63 38.76 -5.95
C LEU A 1013 -49.36 40.16 -5.40
N ALA A 1014 -48.09 40.51 -5.23
CA ALA A 1014 -47.66 41.82 -4.76
C ALA A 1014 -46.89 42.55 -5.87
N GLY A 1015 -47.42 43.64 -6.40
CA GLY A 1015 -46.82 44.35 -7.55
C GLY A 1015 -46.63 43.49 -8.82
N THR A 1016 -47.35 42.37 -8.95
CA THR A 1016 -47.16 41.41 -10.04
C THR A 1016 -47.87 41.88 -11.32
N GLN A 1017 -47.21 41.76 -12.48
CA GLN A 1017 -47.78 42.11 -13.78
C GLN A 1017 -48.09 40.83 -14.57
N ILE A 1018 -49.37 40.51 -14.80
CA ILE A 1018 -49.77 39.34 -15.60
C ILE A 1018 -50.36 39.82 -16.93
N GLY A 1019 -49.77 39.37 -18.03
CA GLY A 1019 -50.24 39.63 -19.39
C GLY A 1019 -50.54 38.32 -20.10
N THR A 1020 -51.76 38.12 -20.60
CA THR A 1020 -52.08 36.93 -21.41
C THR A 1020 -52.72 37.31 -22.74
N THR A 1021 -52.37 36.58 -23.80
CA THR A 1021 -52.87 36.81 -25.17
C THR A 1021 -53.28 35.49 -25.82
N GLY A 1022 -54.48 35.43 -26.39
CA GLY A 1022 -55.05 34.23 -27.01
C GLY A 1022 -56.52 34.03 -26.65
N ASN A 1023 -57.26 33.29 -27.48
CA ASN A 1023 -58.66 33.00 -27.22
C ASN A 1023 -58.81 32.08 -26.01
N GLY A 1024 -59.69 32.44 -25.07
CA GLY A 1024 -59.89 31.74 -23.80
C GLY A 1024 -58.71 31.84 -22.83
N ALA A 1025 -57.80 32.80 -23.03
CA ALA A 1025 -56.64 32.98 -22.14
C ALA A 1025 -57.07 33.58 -20.80
N ASP A 1026 -56.76 32.88 -19.71
CA ASP A 1026 -57.01 33.38 -18.35
C ASP A 1026 -55.71 33.93 -17.77
N ALA A 1027 -55.75 35.08 -17.12
CA ALA A 1027 -54.57 35.53 -16.36
C ALA A 1027 -54.39 34.71 -15.08
N LEU A 1028 -55.47 34.40 -14.39
CA LEU A 1028 -55.47 33.39 -13.34
C LEU A 1028 -56.72 32.51 -13.46
N SER A 1029 -56.51 31.22 -13.61
CA SER A 1029 -57.52 30.15 -13.50
C SER A 1029 -57.31 29.43 -12.17
N SER A 1030 -58.37 29.22 -11.40
CA SER A 1030 -58.32 28.43 -10.16
C SER A 1030 -59.54 27.54 -10.03
N THR A 1031 -59.35 26.25 -10.30
CA THR A 1031 -60.37 25.21 -10.17
C THR A 1031 -60.20 24.36 -8.91
N GLY A 1032 -59.02 24.38 -8.29
CA GLY A 1032 -58.75 23.71 -7.02
C GLY A 1032 -59.56 24.27 -5.85
N ALA A 1033 -60.06 23.39 -4.98
CA ALA A 1033 -60.92 23.77 -3.84
C ALA A 1033 -60.13 24.48 -2.73
N GLY A 1034 -60.74 25.45 -2.05
CA GLY A 1034 -60.18 26.13 -0.89
C GLY A 1034 -59.04 27.12 -1.18
N ALA A 1035 -58.84 27.51 -2.44
CA ALA A 1035 -57.75 28.41 -2.81
C ALA A 1035 -57.91 29.80 -2.17
N ARG A 1036 -56.80 30.40 -1.70
CA ARG A 1036 -56.75 31.76 -1.13
C ARG A 1036 -55.92 32.65 -2.04
N ILE A 1037 -56.58 33.51 -2.80
CA ILE A 1037 -55.96 34.36 -3.80
C ILE A 1037 -56.03 35.81 -3.33
N ALA A 1038 -54.90 36.51 -3.29
CA ALA A 1038 -54.81 37.92 -2.91
C ALA A 1038 -53.93 38.70 -3.89
N ALA A 1039 -54.40 39.87 -4.33
CA ALA A 1039 -53.60 40.80 -5.14
C ALA A 1039 -53.69 42.23 -4.59
N ASP A 1040 -52.56 42.94 -4.61
CA ASP A 1040 -52.44 44.30 -4.09
C ASP A 1040 -52.64 45.39 -5.16
N ALA A 1041 -52.49 46.66 -4.75
CA ALA A 1041 -52.77 47.82 -5.59
C ALA A 1041 -51.71 48.06 -6.67
N ALA A 1042 -50.51 47.51 -6.48
CA ALA A 1042 -49.42 47.58 -7.44
C ALA A 1042 -49.55 46.48 -8.52
N SER A 1043 -50.35 45.44 -8.25
CA SER A 1043 -50.57 44.34 -9.18
C SER A 1043 -51.49 44.75 -10.34
N VAL A 1044 -51.16 44.28 -11.54
CA VAL A 1044 -51.90 44.56 -12.76
C VAL A 1044 -52.04 43.31 -13.61
N VAL A 1045 -53.26 43.05 -14.05
CA VAL A 1045 -53.63 41.95 -14.93
C VAL A 1045 -54.13 42.54 -16.25
N ARG A 1046 -53.65 42.01 -17.37
CA ARG A 1046 -54.08 42.36 -18.73
C ARG A 1046 -54.30 41.08 -19.53
N THR A 1047 -55.51 40.86 -20.03
CA THR A 1047 -55.81 39.71 -20.89
C THR A 1047 -56.41 40.18 -22.22
N ALA A 1048 -56.05 39.51 -23.32
CA ALA A 1048 -56.53 39.87 -24.65
C ALA A 1048 -56.82 38.64 -25.53
N GLY A 1049 -58.02 38.58 -26.09
CA GLY A 1049 -58.53 37.49 -26.92
C GLY A 1049 -60.02 37.25 -26.69
N ASP A 1050 -60.68 36.55 -27.61
CA ASP A 1050 -62.10 36.19 -27.41
C ASP A 1050 -62.23 35.25 -26.20
N ASP A 1051 -63.25 35.44 -25.37
CA ASP A 1051 -63.49 34.73 -24.11
C ASP A 1051 -62.34 34.80 -23.10
N ALA A 1052 -61.43 35.79 -23.22
CA ALA A 1052 -60.33 35.98 -22.28
C ALA A 1052 -60.83 36.43 -20.90
N ARG A 1053 -60.24 35.91 -19.83
CA ARG A 1053 -60.69 36.22 -18.44
C ARG A 1053 -59.55 36.71 -17.56
N GLY A 1054 -59.81 37.71 -16.72
CA GLY A 1054 -58.81 38.20 -15.77
C GLY A 1054 -58.57 37.17 -14.66
N PHE A 1055 -59.53 37.07 -13.74
CA PHE A 1055 -59.55 36.04 -12.68
C PHE A 1055 -60.74 35.10 -12.88
N PHE A 1056 -60.49 33.82 -13.12
CA PHE A 1056 -61.49 32.75 -13.21
C PHE A 1056 -61.35 31.82 -12.00
N VAL A 1057 -62.23 31.93 -11.01
CA VAL A 1057 -62.15 31.21 -9.73
C VAL A 1057 -63.42 30.40 -9.49
N THR A 1058 -63.35 29.08 -9.67
CA THR A 1058 -64.52 28.18 -9.56
C THR A 1058 -64.37 27.08 -8.51
N GLY A 1059 -63.19 26.94 -7.91
CA GLY A 1059 -62.98 25.97 -6.83
C GLY A 1059 -63.87 26.26 -5.62
N ALA A 1060 -64.54 25.24 -5.09
CA ALA A 1060 -65.42 25.37 -3.93
C ALA A 1060 -64.66 25.95 -2.72
N ALA A 1061 -65.29 26.84 -1.97
CA ALA A 1061 -64.71 27.51 -0.80
C ALA A 1061 -63.44 28.35 -1.07
N SER A 1062 -63.16 28.70 -2.33
CA SER A 1062 -62.04 29.58 -2.67
C SER A 1062 -62.38 31.04 -2.41
N THR A 1063 -61.38 31.84 -2.06
CA THR A 1063 -61.50 33.28 -1.83
C THR A 1063 -60.57 34.05 -2.77
N LEU A 1064 -61.10 35.07 -3.43
CA LEU A 1064 -60.35 36.06 -4.21
C LEU A 1064 -60.44 37.42 -3.51
N ALA A 1065 -59.31 38.02 -3.17
CA ALA A 1065 -59.24 39.36 -2.58
C ALA A 1065 -58.39 40.27 -3.49
N LEU A 1066 -59.02 41.31 -4.05
CA LEU A 1066 -58.33 42.32 -4.87
C LEU A 1066 -58.39 43.67 -4.15
N ASP A 1067 -57.24 44.24 -3.81
CA ASP A 1067 -57.16 45.53 -3.12
C ASP A 1067 -56.41 46.55 -3.99
N GLY A 1068 -57.13 47.43 -4.69
CA GLY A 1068 -56.58 48.44 -5.60
C GLY A 1068 -56.08 47.88 -6.95
N THR A 1069 -56.13 46.57 -7.15
CA THR A 1069 -55.61 45.86 -8.34
C THR A 1069 -56.30 46.32 -9.62
N THR A 1070 -55.54 46.45 -10.71
CA THR A 1070 -56.09 46.74 -12.04
C THR A 1070 -56.21 45.46 -12.86
N VAL A 1071 -57.40 45.15 -13.38
CA VAL A 1071 -57.68 43.97 -14.22
C VAL A 1071 -58.32 44.42 -15.52
N ALA A 1072 -57.52 44.49 -16.59
CA ALA A 1072 -57.97 44.88 -17.90
C ALA A 1072 -58.17 43.65 -18.79
N THR A 1073 -59.34 43.52 -19.42
CA THR A 1073 -59.61 42.43 -20.38
C THR A 1073 -60.10 42.97 -21.71
N THR A 1074 -59.72 42.35 -22.82
CA THR A 1074 -60.06 42.83 -24.16
C THR A 1074 -60.39 41.69 -25.13
N GLY A 1075 -61.55 41.72 -25.79
CA GLY A 1075 -62.00 40.70 -26.75
C GLY A 1075 -63.51 40.46 -26.69
N ALA A 1076 -64.06 39.69 -27.64
CA ALA A 1076 -65.48 39.32 -27.58
C ALA A 1076 -65.72 38.35 -26.41
N GLY A 1077 -66.75 38.58 -25.57
CA GLY A 1077 -67.03 37.70 -24.43
C GLY A 1077 -65.99 37.73 -23.29
N ALA A 1078 -65.15 38.75 -23.23
CA ALA A 1078 -64.12 38.87 -22.19
C ALA A 1078 -64.71 39.25 -20.82
N HIS A 1079 -64.23 38.61 -19.75
CA HIS A 1079 -64.69 38.85 -18.37
C HIS A 1079 -63.53 39.23 -17.44
N ALA A 1080 -63.61 40.35 -16.72
CA ALA A 1080 -62.54 40.71 -15.78
C ALA A 1080 -62.45 39.72 -14.60
N ILE A 1081 -63.59 39.34 -14.03
CA ILE A 1081 -63.69 38.41 -12.91
C ILE A 1081 -64.85 37.46 -13.14
N VAL A 1082 -64.60 36.17 -12.97
CA VAL A 1082 -65.60 35.10 -13.01
C VAL A 1082 -65.46 34.28 -11.75
N ALA A 1083 -66.48 34.29 -10.90
CA ALA A 1083 -66.55 33.50 -9.67
C ALA A 1083 -67.63 32.41 -9.80
N GLY A 1084 -67.25 31.15 -9.59
CA GLY A 1084 -68.16 30.00 -9.61
C GLY A 1084 -68.99 29.85 -8.33
N SER A 1085 -69.96 28.93 -8.34
CA SER A 1085 -70.80 28.64 -7.17
C SER A 1085 -69.98 28.15 -5.98
N GLY A 1086 -69.91 28.96 -4.91
CA GLY A 1086 -69.15 28.64 -3.69
C GLY A 1086 -67.77 29.29 -3.59
N ALA A 1087 -67.35 30.10 -4.57
CA ALA A 1087 -66.22 31.02 -4.43
C ALA A 1087 -66.68 32.39 -3.92
N THR A 1088 -65.84 33.07 -3.15
CA THR A 1088 -66.11 34.45 -2.65
C THR A 1088 -65.09 35.42 -3.22
N ALA A 1089 -65.56 36.50 -3.86
CA ALA A 1089 -64.70 37.59 -4.32
C ALA A 1089 -64.90 38.84 -3.43
N LEU A 1090 -63.80 39.38 -2.89
CA LEU A 1090 -63.75 40.63 -2.14
C LEU A 1090 -62.96 41.66 -2.96
N LEU A 1091 -63.64 42.75 -3.34
CA LEU A 1091 -63.09 43.79 -4.20
C LEU A 1091 -63.05 45.11 -3.43
N SER A 1092 -61.85 45.60 -3.14
CA SER A 1092 -61.60 46.88 -2.47
C SER A 1092 -60.84 47.77 -3.44
N GLY A 1093 -61.45 48.84 -3.97
CA GLY A 1093 -60.76 49.78 -4.87
C GLY A 1093 -60.22 49.20 -6.19
N ALA A 1094 -60.58 47.97 -6.57
CA ALA A 1094 -60.15 47.33 -7.82
C ALA A 1094 -60.68 48.07 -9.07
N LYS A 1095 -59.89 48.08 -10.15
CA LYS A 1095 -60.23 48.73 -11.43
C LYS A 1095 -60.39 47.66 -12.50
N LEU A 1096 -61.59 47.54 -13.08
CA LEU A 1096 -61.94 46.46 -14.02
C LEU A 1096 -62.31 47.00 -15.42
N PRO A 1097 -61.37 47.61 -16.18
CA PRO A 1097 -61.68 48.08 -17.52
C PRO A 1097 -61.79 46.91 -18.51
N THR A 1098 -62.96 46.73 -19.11
CA THR A 1098 -63.21 45.70 -20.14
C THR A 1098 -63.58 46.33 -21.49
N ALA A 1099 -63.09 45.76 -22.59
CA ALA A 1099 -63.30 46.31 -23.94
C ALA A 1099 -63.51 45.21 -25.00
N GLY A 1100 -64.54 45.32 -25.86
CA GLY A 1100 -64.83 44.33 -26.89
C GLY A 1100 -66.33 44.23 -27.22
N ALA A 1101 -66.74 43.17 -27.90
CA ALA A 1101 -68.16 42.86 -28.14
C ALA A 1101 -68.72 41.98 -27.01
N ALA A 1102 -69.78 42.43 -26.32
CA ALA A 1102 -70.34 41.79 -25.11
C ALA A 1102 -69.35 41.56 -23.93
N PRO A 1103 -68.53 42.54 -23.53
CA PRO A 1103 -67.64 42.41 -22.37
C PRO A 1103 -68.43 42.55 -21.06
N ASP A 1104 -68.01 41.83 -20.01
CA ASP A 1104 -68.55 41.94 -18.65
C ASP A 1104 -67.41 42.29 -17.68
N GLY A 1105 -67.56 43.43 -16.99
CA GLY A 1105 -66.51 44.06 -16.19
C GLY A 1105 -66.63 43.81 -14.70
#